data_AF-A0A2V9X912-F1
#
_entry.id   AF-A0A2V9X912-F1
#
_cell.length_a   1.000
_cell.length_b   1.000
_cell.length_c   1.000
_cell.angle_alpha   90.00
_cell.angle_beta   90.00
_cell.angle_gamma   90.00
#
_symmetry.space_group_name_H-M   'P 1'
#
loop_
_entity.id
_entity.type
_entity.pdbx_description
1 polymer ?
#
loop_
_entity_poly.entity_id
_entity_poly.type
_entity_poly.pdbx_seq_one_letter_code
_entity_poly.pdbx_strand_id
1 'polypeptide(L)'
;MALFRKKSSGLCAKAGMCLTIVALSALLLAAGGSAAPNIAPRRDYAEIVSLLRPFIEQQMSAKHLPALSIAIVDDQQIVWSEGFGFADPKQKIPATAETTYRIGSVSKLFTDIGIMQLVERGQVNLDAPVSTYLPDFHPRNPFGKPITLRELMSHQSGLLREPPVGNYFDPTEPSLAQTVNSLNQTELVYPPQSHVKYSNAAIGVVGYVLEKQSSEPFATYLKHAVLDPLGLAHSSFQPTPPITKALAKAEMWSYDGKTFEAPTFQLGMSPAGSMYSTVTDLGRFVSVLLAHRKTPDGQILKPATLDEMWKPQLPNSGGRVFGLGFVLSNLDQHRMVGHGGAIYGFATSLDLLPDDKLGVVAVTTKDCANAVTDRIAEEALRLVLARREGKPLALPPPTTPVSAELARKIEGHYEKGADALDLKYLNGKLTMLRASGGYQAELRQLNNDLIVDNVLSYGMKITPLENAITMGTETLQRVPVPKPVPPPKEWKGLIGEYGWDHDTLYIFEKDGHLTALIEWIEYDPLSEVSKDVFKLPSHGLYDGEKAIFTRDGDGEATQVRVSGVTFKRRPIGGVAGGVFRISPARNISELRKEALAVNPPAENGDFRKPDLVELTSLDASIKLDIRYASSNNFLSTPIYSEARAFLQRPAAEALVRANRRLKALGYGLLIHDAYRPWYVSKIFWDATPDDKKIFVANPSEGSRHNRGCAIDLSLYDLATGQPVEMVGVYDEMSERSYPGYPGGTSLQRWYRELLRQAMEQEGFEVYEFEWWHFDYKDWRKYPILNLTFDQVLPAPQTSASPVDILPAPKYIFVNREPDFIGDELAGIRAGKPLPWPVGSRWSAP
;
A
#
# COMPACT_ATOMS: atom_id res chain seq x y z
N MET A 1 27.95 -22.68 -62.31
CA MET A 1 27.22 -23.41 -63.37
C MET A 1 25.81 -22.84 -63.47
N ALA A 2 25.43 -22.35 -64.67
CA ALA A 2 24.09 -22.01 -65.21
C ALA A 2 23.08 -21.31 -64.24
N LEU A 3 22.79 -20.00 -64.23
CA LEU A 3 22.71 -18.88 -65.20
C LEU A 3 21.40 -18.77 -66.04
N PHE A 4 20.80 -17.57 -65.93
CA PHE A 4 19.81 -16.83 -66.74
C PHE A 4 18.32 -16.88 -66.34
N ARG A 5 17.71 -15.78 -65.83
CA ARG A 5 17.38 -14.44 -66.38
C ARG A 5 16.34 -14.45 -67.52
N LYS A 6 15.25 -13.69 -67.34
CA LYS A 6 14.74 -12.78 -68.38
C LYS A 6 14.14 -11.52 -67.77
N LYS A 7 14.33 -10.42 -68.50
CA LYS A 7 14.21 -9.01 -68.13
C LYS A 7 13.51 -8.31 -69.31
N SER A 8 12.69 -7.28 -69.01
CA SER A 8 12.38 -6.07 -69.82
C SER A 8 11.72 -6.29 -71.21
N SER A 9 10.89 -5.41 -71.79
CA SER A 9 10.80 -3.93 -71.94
C SER A 9 9.48 -3.65 -72.71
N GLY A 10 8.84 -2.48 -72.84
CA GLY A 10 9.10 -1.08 -72.49
C GLY A 10 8.15 -0.16 -73.29
N LEU A 11 7.86 1.02 -72.70
CA LEU A 11 7.63 2.38 -73.24
C LEU A 11 6.51 2.79 -74.26
N CYS A 12 6.17 4.09 -74.09
CA CYS A 12 5.44 5.07 -74.94
C CYS A 12 3.93 5.27 -74.65
N ALA A 13 3.36 6.47 -74.52
CA ALA A 13 3.83 7.86 -74.67
C ALA A 13 2.86 8.85 -73.96
N LYS A 14 3.35 10.07 -73.69
CA LYS A 14 2.61 11.25 -73.17
C LYS A 14 1.82 11.95 -74.29
N ALA A 15 0.70 12.63 -73.96
CA ALA A 15 0.51 14.09 -74.18
C ALA A 15 -0.96 14.57 -74.04
N GLY A 16 -1.17 15.56 -73.15
CA GLY A 16 -2.11 16.70 -73.22
C GLY A 16 -3.62 16.44 -73.07
N MET A 17 -4.48 17.36 -72.64
CA MET A 17 -4.41 18.69 -72.01
C MET A 17 -5.88 19.07 -71.72
N CYS A 18 -6.24 19.51 -70.49
CA CYS A 18 -7.28 20.53 -70.22
C CYS A 18 -7.57 20.74 -68.72
N LEU A 19 -7.25 21.97 -68.26
CA LEU A 19 -7.96 22.87 -67.33
C LEU A 19 -9.43 22.47 -67.00
N THR A 20 -10.07 22.62 -65.83
CA THR A 20 -9.99 23.61 -64.70
C THR A 20 -10.96 23.17 -63.56
N ILE A 21 -10.82 23.77 -62.35
CA ILE A 21 -11.84 23.99 -61.26
C ILE A 21 -11.82 23.05 -60.03
N VAL A 22 -11.03 23.46 -59.02
CA VAL A 22 -11.39 23.89 -57.64
C VAL A 22 -12.60 23.24 -56.91
N ALA A 23 -12.27 22.64 -55.76
CA ALA A 23 -13.02 22.52 -54.49
C ALA A 23 -14.38 21.77 -54.45
N LEU A 24 -14.33 20.52 -53.99
CA LEU A 24 -15.03 19.98 -52.81
C LEU A 24 -14.87 18.45 -52.86
N SER A 25 -14.23 17.85 -51.85
CA SER A 25 -14.39 16.45 -51.38
C SER A 25 -13.17 16.03 -50.56
N ALA A 26 -12.97 16.64 -49.40
CA ALA A 26 -12.22 16.01 -48.32
C ALA A 26 -13.25 15.27 -47.45
N LEU A 27 -13.67 14.10 -47.91
CA LEU A 27 -14.52 13.20 -47.13
C LEU A 27 -14.15 11.76 -47.50
N LEU A 28 -13.92 10.98 -46.44
CA LEU A 28 -13.64 9.55 -46.40
C LEU A 28 -12.23 9.10 -46.81
N LEU A 29 -11.34 9.13 -45.81
CA LEU A 29 -10.31 8.09 -45.67
C LEU A 29 -10.29 7.57 -44.22
N ALA A 30 -10.74 6.32 -44.13
CA ALA A 30 -10.39 5.31 -43.13
C ALA A 30 -10.79 5.54 -41.66
N ALA A 31 -12.04 5.17 -41.37
CA ALA A 31 -12.44 4.59 -40.11
C ALA A 31 -11.55 3.38 -39.76
N GLY A 32 -10.79 3.52 -38.65
CA GLY A 32 -10.52 2.42 -37.74
C GLY A 32 -11.44 2.58 -36.52
N GLY A 33 -12.56 1.86 -36.49
CA GLY A 33 -13.43 1.76 -35.30
C GLY A 33 -12.67 1.07 -34.15
N SER A 34 -12.91 1.36 -32.88
CA SER A 34 -14.18 1.73 -32.22
C SER A 34 -13.93 2.71 -31.06
N ALA A 35 -14.45 3.94 -31.17
CA ALA A 35 -14.95 4.70 -30.02
C ALA A 35 -16.43 4.96 -30.34
N ALA A 36 -17.39 4.52 -29.54
CA ALA A 36 -17.65 5.14 -28.25
C ALA A 36 -18.24 4.15 -27.22
N PRO A 37 -17.50 3.83 -26.13
CA PRO A 37 -18.01 3.03 -25.02
C PRO A 37 -18.42 3.90 -23.80
N ASN A 38 -18.65 5.20 -23.98
CA ASN A 38 -19.10 6.14 -22.93
C ASN A 38 -20.53 6.62 -23.22
N ILE A 39 -21.29 6.94 -22.17
CA ILE A 39 -22.64 7.54 -22.26
C ILE A 39 -22.50 9.05 -22.05
N ALA A 40 -22.73 9.82 -23.13
CA ALA A 40 -22.68 11.27 -23.08
C ALA A 40 -23.66 11.84 -22.03
N PRO A 41 -23.32 12.95 -21.36
CA PRO A 41 -24.21 13.53 -20.36
C PRO A 41 -25.54 13.92 -20.98
N ARG A 42 -26.65 13.57 -20.31
CA ARG A 42 -27.96 14.17 -20.57
C ARG A 42 -27.83 15.69 -20.50
N ARG A 43 -28.55 16.43 -21.33
CA ARG A 43 -28.35 17.89 -21.51
C ARG A 43 -28.39 18.68 -20.19
N ASP A 44 -29.25 18.28 -19.27
CA ASP A 44 -29.38 18.86 -17.93
C ASP A 44 -28.25 18.47 -16.97
N TYR A 45 -27.43 17.47 -17.27
CA TYR A 45 -26.25 17.08 -16.47
C TYR A 45 -24.93 17.66 -17.00
N ALA A 46 -24.95 18.36 -18.14
CA ALA A 46 -23.74 18.85 -18.79
C ALA A 46 -22.87 19.75 -17.89
N GLU A 47 -23.49 20.62 -17.09
CA GLU A 47 -22.78 21.52 -16.17
C GLU A 47 -22.14 20.74 -15.01
N ILE A 48 -22.85 19.80 -14.41
CA ILE A 48 -22.33 18.91 -13.36
C ILE A 48 -21.11 18.15 -13.87
N VAL A 49 -21.22 17.58 -15.07
CA VAL A 49 -20.12 16.81 -15.68
C VAL A 49 -18.94 17.72 -16.04
N SER A 50 -19.17 18.97 -16.43
CA SER A 50 -18.08 19.93 -16.67
C SER A 50 -17.26 20.26 -15.42
N LEU A 51 -17.86 20.14 -14.22
CA LEU A 51 -17.17 20.28 -12.93
C LEU A 51 -16.51 18.97 -12.50
N LEU A 52 -17.17 17.83 -12.68
CA LEU A 52 -16.68 16.53 -12.25
C LEU A 52 -15.45 16.06 -13.02
N ARG A 53 -15.38 16.27 -14.35
CA ARG A 53 -14.23 15.83 -15.16
C ARG A 53 -12.88 16.34 -14.62
N PRO A 54 -12.65 17.67 -14.48
CA PRO A 54 -11.37 18.16 -13.97
C PRO A 54 -11.12 17.75 -12.52
N PHE A 55 -12.17 17.60 -11.70
CA PHE A 55 -12.03 17.08 -10.34
C PHE A 55 -11.55 15.63 -10.31
N ILE A 56 -12.13 14.76 -11.12
CA ILE A 56 -11.71 13.36 -11.27
C ILE A 56 -10.27 13.30 -11.77
N GLU A 57 -9.92 14.05 -12.82
CA GLU A 57 -8.55 14.11 -13.36
C GLU A 57 -7.54 14.58 -12.30
N GLN A 58 -7.93 15.57 -11.48
CA GLN A 58 -7.11 16.03 -10.37
C GLN A 58 -6.91 14.95 -9.31
N GLN A 59 -7.97 14.22 -8.91
CA GLN A 59 -7.85 13.12 -7.96
C GLN A 59 -6.95 12.00 -8.51
N MET A 60 -7.14 11.64 -9.78
CA MET A 60 -6.32 10.63 -10.46
C MET A 60 -4.86 11.04 -10.53
N SER A 61 -4.57 12.29 -10.88
CA SER A 61 -3.19 12.80 -10.92
C SER A 61 -2.56 12.83 -9.53
N ALA A 62 -3.26 13.38 -8.52
CA ALA A 62 -2.72 13.53 -7.18
C ALA A 62 -2.48 12.18 -6.48
N LYS A 63 -3.27 11.15 -6.78
CA LYS A 63 -3.18 9.82 -6.18
C LYS A 63 -2.56 8.76 -7.08
N HIS A 64 -2.14 9.14 -8.29
CA HIS A 64 -1.56 8.26 -9.30
C HIS A 64 -2.48 7.06 -9.56
N LEU A 65 -3.73 7.34 -9.97
CA LEU A 65 -4.71 6.33 -10.36
C LEU A 65 -4.57 6.03 -11.86
N PRO A 66 -4.28 4.78 -12.28
CA PRO A 66 -4.11 4.46 -13.70
C PRO A 66 -5.40 4.64 -14.52
N ALA A 67 -6.53 4.17 -14.00
CA ALA A 67 -7.85 4.31 -14.59
C ALA A 67 -8.94 4.53 -13.53
N LEU A 68 -9.99 5.26 -13.92
CA LEU A 68 -11.24 5.38 -13.17
C LEU A 68 -12.42 5.38 -14.13
N SER A 69 -13.52 4.71 -13.78
CA SER A 69 -14.79 4.84 -14.50
C SER A 69 -15.92 5.19 -13.53
N ILE A 70 -16.93 5.92 -14.03
CA ILE A 70 -18.07 6.38 -13.25
C ILE A 70 -19.38 6.25 -14.04
N ALA A 71 -20.49 6.01 -13.34
CA ALA A 71 -21.84 6.14 -13.85
C ALA A 71 -22.73 6.90 -12.85
N ILE A 72 -23.50 7.87 -13.33
CA ILE A 72 -24.56 8.55 -12.56
C ILE A 72 -25.91 8.06 -13.05
N VAL A 73 -26.76 7.64 -12.11
CA VAL A 73 -28.13 7.18 -12.34
C VAL A 73 -29.09 8.17 -11.72
N ASP A 74 -30.07 8.60 -12.52
CA ASP A 74 -31.20 9.45 -12.11
C ASP A 74 -32.51 8.74 -12.45
N ASP A 75 -33.28 8.40 -11.42
CA ASP A 75 -34.42 7.49 -11.45
C ASP A 75 -34.01 6.13 -12.02
N GLN A 76 -34.30 5.87 -13.29
CA GLN A 76 -34.03 4.59 -13.95
C GLN A 76 -33.04 4.72 -15.11
N GLN A 77 -32.49 5.91 -15.33
CA GLN A 77 -31.63 6.21 -16.48
C GLN A 77 -30.20 6.51 -16.04
N ILE A 78 -29.24 5.90 -16.73
CA ILE A 78 -27.85 6.34 -16.66
C ILE A 78 -27.77 7.67 -17.42
N VAL A 79 -27.62 8.76 -16.68
CA VAL A 79 -27.58 10.13 -17.25
C VAL A 79 -26.20 10.56 -17.68
N TRP A 80 -25.16 9.87 -17.20
CA TRP A 80 -23.78 10.04 -17.65
C TRP A 80 -22.96 8.81 -17.25
N SER A 81 -22.07 8.35 -18.13
CA SER A 81 -21.06 7.36 -17.77
C SER A 81 -19.81 7.49 -18.62
N GLU A 82 -18.65 7.46 -17.98
CA GLU A 82 -17.38 7.79 -18.61
C GLU A 82 -16.21 7.10 -17.92
N GLY A 83 -15.19 6.72 -18.71
CA GLY A 83 -13.90 6.27 -18.22
C GLY A 83 -12.80 7.31 -18.44
N PHE A 84 -11.82 7.31 -17.53
CA PHE A 84 -10.71 8.24 -17.45
C PHE A 84 -9.39 7.48 -17.28
N GLY A 85 -8.31 8.00 -17.86
CA GLY A 85 -6.99 7.35 -17.84
C GLY A 85 -6.92 6.13 -18.76
N PHE A 86 -6.13 5.13 -18.37
CA PHE A 86 -5.82 3.97 -19.21
C PHE A 86 -6.13 2.65 -18.50
N ALA A 87 -7.03 1.87 -19.07
CA ALA A 87 -7.30 0.50 -18.64
C ALA A 87 -6.06 -0.39 -18.77
N ASP A 88 -5.18 -0.12 -19.74
CA ASP A 88 -3.83 -0.67 -19.78
C ASP A 88 -2.83 0.48 -20.03
N PRO A 89 -2.12 0.96 -18.98
CA PRO A 89 -1.16 2.04 -19.11
C PRO A 89 0.03 1.70 -20.04
N LYS A 90 0.48 0.44 -20.06
CA LYS A 90 1.62 0.00 -20.88
C LYS A 90 1.25 0.02 -22.36
N GLN A 91 0.05 -0.43 -22.70
CA GLN A 91 -0.46 -0.44 -24.08
C GLN A 91 -1.20 0.85 -24.47
N LYS A 92 -1.37 1.79 -23.54
CA LYS A 92 -2.15 3.03 -23.69
C LYS A 92 -3.59 2.78 -24.16
N ILE A 93 -4.21 1.71 -23.66
CA ILE A 93 -5.62 1.42 -23.92
C ILE A 93 -6.44 2.34 -23.00
N PRO A 94 -7.27 3.25 -23.55
CA PRO A 94 -8.05 4.18 -22.73
C PRO A 94 -9.09 3.42 -21.89
N ALA A 95 -9.32 3.88 -20.66
CA ALA A 95 -10.45 3.42 -19.87
C ALA A 95 -11.75 4.01 -20.42
N THR A 96 -12.84 3.26 -20.32
CA THR A 96 -14.17 3.63 -20.83
C THR A 96 -15.24 3.11 -19.89
N ALA A 97 -16.49 3.54 -20.05
CA ALA A 97 -17.58 3.07 -19.19
C ALA A 97 -17.83 1.54 -19.28
N GLU A 98 -17.42 0.91 -20.38
CA GLU A 98 -17.49 -0.55 -20.60
C GLU A 98 -16.18 -1.29 -20.24
N THR A 99 -15.19 -0.61 -19.66
CA THR A 99 -14.01 -1.28 -19.12
C THR A 99 -14.42 -2.19 -17.96
N THR A 100 -13.93 -3.44 -17.96
CA THR A 100 -14.23 -4.39 -16.90
C THR A 100 -13.25 -4.23 -15.74
N TYR A 101 -13.76 -4.29 -14.53
CA TYR A 101 -13.02 -4.20 -13.27
C TYR A 101 -13.41 -5.35 -12.35
N ARG A 102 -12.55 -5.68 -11.38
CA ARG A 102 -12.98 -6.46 -10.21
C ARG A 102 -13.66 -5.50 -9.23
N ILE A 103 -14.86 -5.84 -8.76
CA ILE A 103 -15.66 -4.91 -7.94
C ILE A 103 -15.61 -5.22 -6.44
N GLY A 104 -14.75 -6.17 -6.04
CA GLY A 104 -14.53 -6.56 -4.65
C GLY A 104 -15.85 -6.85 -3.93
N SER A 105 -15.96 -6.32 -2.70
CA SER A 105 -17.08 -6.60 -1.80
C SER A 105 -18.48 -6.15 -2.26
N VAL A 106 -18.61 -5.39 -3.36
CA VAL A 106 -19.93 -5.16 -4.00
C VAL A 106 -20.56 -6.49 -4.46
N SER A 107 -19.73 -7.52 -4.71
CA SER A 107 -20.16 -8.89 -5.02
C SER A 107 -21.16 -9.47 -4.01
N LYS A 108 -21.06 -9.09 -2.73
CA LYS A 108 -21.90 -9.59 -1.64
C LYS A 108 -23.39 -9.30 -1.89
N LEU A 109 -23.69 -8.13 -2.46
CA LEU A 109 -25.06 -7.72 -2.78
C LEU A 109 -25.76 -8.73 -3.70
N PHE A 110 -25.04 -9.25 -4.70
CA PHE A 110 -25.59 -10.23 -5.65
C PHE A 110 -25.78 -11.60 -5.01
N THR A 111 -24.82 -12.04 -4.19
CA THR A 111 -24.93 -13.27 -3.37
C THR A 111 -26.18 -13.21 -2.48
N ASP A 112 -26.37 -12.10 -1.78
CA ASP A 112 -27.46 -11.91 -0.83
C ASP A 112 -28.82 -11.81 -1.53
N ILE A 113 -28.89 -11.14 -2.69
CA ILE A 113 -30.08 -11.15 -3.55
C ILE A 113 -30.44 -12.58 -3.97
N GLY A 114 -29.46 -13.40 -4.34
CA GLY A 114 -29.67 -14.81 -4.69
C GLY A 114 -30.33 -15.62 -3.56
N ILE A 115 -29.92 -15.38 -2.31
CA ILE A 115 -30.55 -15.98 -1.12
C ILE A 115 -31.95 -15.42 -0.88
N MET A 116 -32.14 -14.11 -1.01
CA MET A 116 -33.46 -13.49 -0.83
C MET A 116 -34.48 -13.98 -1.87
N GLN A 117 -34.05 -14.36 -3.07
CA GLN A 117 -34.91 -15.05 -4.03
C GLN A 117 -35.37 -16.43 -3.53
N LEU A 118 -34.49 -17.19 -2.87
CA LEU A 118 -34.88 -18.45 -2.22
C LEU A 118 -35.84 -18.22 -1.04
N VAL A 119 -35.67 -17.13 -0.29
CA VAL A 119 -36.58 -16.74 0.80
C VAL A 119 -37.98 -16.46 0.25
N GLU A 120 -38.09 -15.72 -0.86
CA GLU A 120 -39.39 -15.42 -1.48
C GLU A 120 -40.12 -16.65 -2.01
N ARG A 121 -39.37 -17.68 -2.40
CA ARG A 121 -39.90 -18.99 -2.83
C ARG A 121 -40.22 -19.91 -1.64
N GLY A 122 -39.96 -19.48 -0.40
CA GLY A 122 -40.13 -20.29 0.80
C GLY A 122 -39.17 -21.47 0.89
N GLN A 123 -38.07 -21.45 0.13
CA GLN A 123 -37.07 -22.53 0.08
C GLN A 123 -36.04 -22.40 1.21
N VAL A 124 -35.78 -21.18 1.68
CA VAL A 124 -34.95 -20.91 2.85
C VAL A 124 -35.63 -19.92 3.78
N ASN A 125 -35.44 -20.11 5.08
CA ASN A 125 -35.79 -19.20 6.16
C ASN A 125 -34.51 -18.50 6.68
N LEU A 126 -34.53 -17.17 6.71
CA LEU A 126 -33.42 -16.33 7.17
C LEU A 126 -33.02 -16.60 8.62
N ASP A 127 -34.00 -16.91 9.46
CA ASP A 127 -33.88 -17.02 10.92
C ASP A 127 -33.72 -18.47 11.40
N ALA A 128 -33.69 -19.43 10.47
CA ALA A 128 -33.36 -20.81 10.80
C ALA A 128 -31.84 -20.97 11.02
N PRO A 129 -31.40 -21.85 11.94
CA PRO A 129 -29.99 -22.17 12.07
C PRO A 129 -29.40 -22.62 10.73
N VAL A 130 -28.24 -22.07 10.35
CA VAL A 130 -27.60 -22.35 9.05
C VAL A 130 -27.25 -23.84 8.87
N SER A 131 -27.04 -24.55 9.98
CA SER A 131 -26.83 -26.00 10.00
C SER A 131 -28.01 -26.80 9.46
N THR A 132 -29.20 -26.19 9.34
CA THR A 132 -30.37 -26.78 8.65
C THR A 132 -30.08 -27.01 7.16
N TYR A 133 -29.31 -26.11 6.53
CA TYR A 133 -28.96 -26.18 5.12
C TYR A 133 -27.57 -26.79 4.90
N LEU A 134 -26.68 -26.63 5.87
CA LEU A 134 -25.31 -27.14 5.87
C LEU A 134 -25.02 -27.95 7.14
N PRO A 135 -25.46 -29.22 7.23
CA PRO A 135 -25.26 -30.05 8.44
C PRO A 135 -23.80 -30.22 8.86
N ASP A 136 -22.89 -30.19 7.88
CA ASP A 136 -21.45 -30.31 8.11
C ASP A 136 -20.80 -28.98 8.54
N PHE A 137 -21.54 -27.88 8.66
CA PHE A 137 -21.01 -26.60 9.14
C PHE A 137 -21.18 -26.48 10.66
N HIS A 138 -20.07 -26.57 11.38
CA HIS A 138 -20.03 -26.64 12.85
C HIS A 138 -18.77 -25.98 13.45
N PRO A 139 -18.51 -24.69 13.17
CA PRO A 139 -17.46 -23.96 13.90
C PRO A 139 -17.73 -23.98 15.40
N ARG A 140 -16.67 -23.93 16.23
CA ARG A 140 -16.82 -23.92 17.69
C ARG A 140 -17.55 -22.65 18.13
N ASN A 141 -18.71 -22.84 18.74
CA ASN A 141 -19.56 -21.76 19.22
C ASN A 141 -19.71 -21.83 20.75
N PRO A 142 -18.88 -21.12 21.52
CA PRO A 142 -18.94 -21.14 22.98
C PRO A 142 -20.15 -20.38 23.55
N PHE A 143 -20.94 -19.69 22.72
CA PHE A 143 -22.00 -18.79 23.16
C PHE A 143 -23.40 -19.40 23.13
N GLY A 144 -23.56 -20.58 22.51
CA GLY A 144 -24.84 -21.32 22.49
C GLY A 144 -25.96 -20.70 21.65
N LYS A 145 -25.74 -19.55 21.00
CA LYS A 145 -26.68 -18.93 20.06
C LYS A 145 -26.44 -19.45 18.64
N PRO A 146 -27.44 -19.93 17.89
CA PRO A 146 -27.23 -20.39 16.53
C PRO A 146 -26.79 -19.25 15.60
N ILE A 147 -26.07 -19.61 14.53
CA ILE A 147 -25.79 -18.71 13.40
C ILE A 147 -26.90 -18.92 12.37
N THR A 148 -27.53 -17.85 11.90
CA THR A 148 -28.54 -17.89 10.82
C THR A 148 -28.04 -17.12 9.60
N LEU A 149 -28.76 -17.21 8.47
CA LEU A 149 -28.47 -16.43 7.27
C LEU A 149 -28.57 -14.92 7.56
N ARG A 150 -29.53 -14.50 8.41
CA ARG A 150 -29.67 -13.09 8.81
C ARG A 150 -28.40 -12.56 9.47
N GLU A 151 -27.81 -13.30 10.41
CA GLU A 151 -26.58 -12.84 11.06
C GLU A 151 -25.37 -12.89 10.12
N LEU A 152 -25.31 -13.84 9.19
CA LEU A 152 -24.22 -13.92 8.22
C LEU A 152 -24.25 -12.73 7.25
N MET A 153 -25.40 -12.45 6.64
CA MET A 153 -25.60 -11.39 5.64
C MET A 153 -25.54 -9.97 6.25
N SER A 154 -25.65 -9.84 7.57
CA SER A 154 -25.57 -8.56 8.29
C SER A 154 -24.29 -8.40 9.11
N HIS A 155 -23.32 -9.30 8.93
CA HIS A 155 -22.03 -9.28 9.64
C HIS A 155 -22.15 -9.33 11.17
N GLN A 156 -23.11 -10.10 11.67
CA GLN A 156 -23.42 -10.26 13.10
C GLN A 156 -23.29 -11.70 13.59
N SER A 157 -22.73 -12.61 12.78
CA SER A 157 -22.59 -14.02 13.14
C SER A 157 -21.53 -14.27 14.21
N GLY A 158 -20.61 -13.32 14.41
CA GLY A 158 -19.46 -13.48 15.29
C GLY A 158 -18.35 -14.36 14.71
N LEU A 159 -18.45 -14.79 13.46
CA LEU A 159 -17.36 -15.47 12.76
C LEU A 159 -16.14 -14.54 12.61
N LEU A 160 -14.97 -15.16 12.53
CA LEU A 160 -13.73 -14.51 12.10
C LEU A 160 -13.86 -13.84 10.73
N ARG A 161 -12.95 -12.91 10.43
CA ARG A 161 -12.94 -12.17 9.15
C ARG A 161 -12.77 -13.11 7.96
N GLU A 162 -11.69 -13.90 7.96
CA GLU A 162 -11.23 -14.72 6.83
C GLU A 162 -11.36 -16.22 7.12
N PRO A 163 -11.64 -17.08 6.13
CA PRO A 163 -11.58 -18.54 6.30
C PRO A 163 -10.12 -19.04 6.31
N PRO A 164 -9.78 -20.11 7.06
CA PRO A 164 -8.42 -20.66 7.03
C PRO A 164 -7.90 -21.06 5.64
N VAL A 165 -8.79 -21.45 4.73
CA VAL A 165 -8.50 -21.85 3.35
C VAL A 165 -9.36 -21.01 2.39
N GLY A 166 -8.80 -20.54 1.28
CA GLY A 166 -9.52 -19.77 0.26
C GLY A 166 -9.82 -18.31 0.62
N ASN A 167 -9.15 -17.81 1.66
CA ASN A 167 -9.18 -16.40 2.09
C ASN A 167 -8.58 -15.45 1.07
N TYR A 168 -8.63 -14.16 1.39
CA TYR A 168 -8.05 -13.08 0.60
C TYR A 168 -6.62 -13.41 0.15
N PHE A 169 -5.75 -13.87 1.05
CA PHE A 169 -4.31 -14.05 0.82
C PHE A 169 -3.94 -15.31 0.02
N ASP A 170 -4.84 -16.30 -0.04
CA ASP A 170 -4.56 -17.67 -0.48
C ASP A 170 -4.60 -17.80 -2.03
N PRO A 171 -3.44 -17.99 -2.69
CA PRO A 171 -3.40 -18.09 -4.16
C PRO A 171 -3.76 -19.47 -4.69
N THR A 172 -4.20 -20.42 -3.85
CA THR A 172 -4.42 -21.83 -4.25
C THR A 172 -5.77 -22.09 -4.92
N GLU A 173 -6.65 -21.09 -4.98
CA GLU A 173 -7.98 -21.14 -5.64
C GLU A 173 -8.84 -22.37 -5.22
N PRO A 174 -9.02 -22.65 -3.92
CA PRO A 174 -9.79 -23.81 -3.48
C PRO A 174 -11.27 -23.63 -3.79
N SER A 175 -12.03 -24.73 -3.82
CA SER A 175 -13.48 -24.68 -3.99
C SER A 175 -14.18 -23.98 -2.82
N LEU A 176 -15.40 -23.48 -3.07
CA LEU A 176 -16.25 -22.90 -2.04
C LEU A 176 -16.56 -23.89 -0.91
N ALA A 177 -16.75 -25.17 -1.24
CA ALA A 177 -16.93 -26.24 -0.26
C ALA A 177 -15.70 -26.42 0.64
N GLN A 178 -14.49 -26.47 0.07
CA GLN A 178 -13.24 -26.57 0.85
C GLN A 178 -13.05 -25.36 1.77
N THR A 179 -13.36 -24.17 1.24
CA THR A 179 -13.31 -22.89 1.98
C THR A 179 -14.25 -22.94 3.19
N VAL A 180 -15.53 -23.28 3.00
CA VAL A 180 -16.49 -23.34 4.11
C VAL A 180 -16.18 -24.47 5.10
N ASN A 181 -15.74 -25.64 4.63
CA ASN A 181 -15.35 -26.75 5.51
C ASN A 181 -14.17 -26.40 6.42
N SER A 182 -13.26 -25.52 5.97
CA SER A 182 -12.11 -25.08 6.78
C SER A 182 -12.54 -24.33 8.06
N LEU A 183 -13.73 -23.73 8.07
CA LEU A 183 -14.27 -23.00 9.22
C LEU A 183 -14.60 -23.90 10.41
N ASN A 184 -14.77 -25.21 10.20
CA ASN A 184 -15.03 -26.15 11.29
C ASN A 184 -13.86 -26.27 12.29
N GLN A 185 -12.66 -25.76 11.93
CA GLN A 185 -11.48 -25.71 12.81
C GLN A 185 -11.34 -24.38 13.56
N THR A 186 -12.35 -23.51 13.47
CA THR A 186 -12.33 -22.14 14.01
C THR A 186 -13.29 -21.98 15.19
N GLU A 187 -13.19 -20.86 15.88
CA GLU A 187 -14.06 -20.46 16.98
C GLU A 187 -14.65 -19.08 16.70
N LEU A 188 -15.90 -18.84 17.11
CA LEU A 188 -16.53 -17.53 17.01
C LEU A 188 -15.79 -16.52 17.90
N VAL A 189 -15.54 -15.34 17.34
CA VAL A 189 -14.88 -14.20 18.01
C VAL A 189 -15.85 -13.50 18.97
N TYR A 190 -17.10 -13.34 18.55
CA TYR A 190 -18.15 -12.68 19.32
C TYR A 190 -19.42 -13.53 19.40
N PRO A 191 -20.27 -13.35 20.42
CA PRO A 191 -21.61 -13.90 20.41
C PRO A 191 -22.41 -13.39 19.19
N PRO A 192 -23.20 -14.23 18.50
CA PRO A 192 -24.11 -13.76 17.46
C PRO A 192 -25.01 -12.59 17.94
N GLN A 193 -25.22 -11.61 17.06
CA GLN A 193 -25.99 -10.36 17.25
C GLN A 193 -25.40 -9.36 18.26
N SER A 194 -24.23 -9.63 18.85
CA SER A 194 -23.65 -8.72 19.86
C SER A 194 -22.83 -7.57 19.27
N HIS A 195 -22.25 -7.78 18.09
CA HIS A 195 -21.35 -6.84 17.42
C HIS A 195 -21.52 -6.94 15.90
N VAL A 196 -21.24 -5.85 15.19
CA VAL A 196 -21.00 -5.88 13.74
C VAL A 196 -19.53 -6.20 13.52
N LYS A 197 -19.22 -7.45 13.16
CA LYS A 197 -17.89 -7.90 12.76
C LYS A 197 -17.93 -8.30 11.29
N TYR A 198 -17.32 -7.46 10.45
CA TYR A 198 -17.22 -7.72 9.02
C TYR A 198 -16.50 -9.06 8.78
N SER A 199 -17.07 -9.90 7.93
CA SER A 199 -16.60 -11.26 7.73
C SER A 199 -16.84 -11.71 6.29
N ASN A 200 -15.75 -11.90 5.55
CA ASN A 200 -15.77 -12.50 4.23
C ASN A 200 -16.06 -14.01 4.34
N ALA A 201 -15.56 -14.66 5.40
CA ALA A 201 -15.91 -16.04 5.74
C ALA A 201 -17.42 -16.25 5.86
N ALA A 202 -18.14 -15.34 6.54
CA ALA A 202 -19.58 -15.42 6.68
C ALA A 202 -20.30 -15.42 5.33
N ILE A 203 -19.88 -14.57 4.39
CA ILE A 203 -20.50 -14.52 3.05
C ILE A 203 -20.11 -15.74 2.20
N GLY A 204 -18.93 -16.32 2.40
CA GLY A 204 -18.59 -17.63 1.85
C GLY A 204 -19.60 -18.71 2.26
N VAL A 205 -20.03 -18.72 3.53
CA VAL A 205 -21.09 -19.63 4.02
C VAL A 205 -22.43 -19.33 3.33
N VAL A 206 -22.80 -18.05 3.19
CA VAL A 206 -24.05 -17.64 2.49
C VAL A 206 -24.07 -18.16 1.05
N GLY A 207 -22.99 -17.98 0.30
CA GLY A 207 -22.91 -18.49 -1.07
C GLY A 207 -22.89 -20.01 -1.15
N TYR A 208 -22.35 -20.71 -0.15
CA TYR A 208 -22.39 -22.18 -0.13
C TYR A 208 -23.79 -22.72 0.21
N VAL A 209 -24.55 -22.03 1.07
CA VAL A 209 -25.98 -22.32 1.24
C VAL A 209 -26.71 -22.15 -0.09
N LEU A 210 -26.43 -21.07 -0.82
CA LEU A 210 -27.03 -20.82 -2.14
C LEU A 210 -26.76 -21.97 -3.11
N GLU A 211 -25.51 -22.40 -3.24
CA GLU A 211 -25.08 -23.53 -4.10
C GLU A 211 -25.77 -24.85 -3.71
N LYS A 212 -25.91 -25.13 -2.40
CA LYS A 212 -26.58 -26.36 -1.95
C LYS A 212 -28.08 -26.34 -2.18
N GLN A 213 -28.74 -25.22 -1.92
CA GLN A 213 -30.19 -25.13 -2.04
C GLN A 213 -30.65 -24.98 -3.50
N SER A 214 -29.83 -24.41 -4.38
CA SER A 214 -30.10 -24.38 -5.82
C SER A 214 -29.72 -25.68 -6.54
N SER A 215 -28.83 -26.50 -5.96
CA SER A 215 -28.20 -27.65 -6.62
C SER A 215 -27.43 -27.28 -7.91
N GLU A 216 -26.97 -26.03 -8.00
CA GLU A 216 -26.17 -25.49 -9.10
C GLU A 216 -24.91 -24.82 -8.56
N PRO A 217 -23.76 -24.88 -9.27
CA PRO A 217 -22.57 -24.14 -8.87
C PRO A 217 -22.88 -22.66 -8.64
N PHE A 218 -22.33 -22.08 -7.57
CA PHE A 218 -22.63 -20.71 -7.14
C PHE A 218 -22.64 -19.67 -8.27
N ALA A 219 -21.56 -19.63 -9.08
CA ALA A 219 -21.42 -18.66 -10.17
C ALA A 219 -22.43 -18.89 -11.30
N THR A 220 -22.77 -20.15 -11.59
CA THR A 220 -23.78 -20.51 -12.60
C THR A 220 -25.16 -20.06 -12.18
N TYR A 221 -25.54 -20.32 -10.93
CA TYR A 221 -26.83 -19.89 -10.39
C TYR A 221 -26.96 -18.37 -10.43
N LEU A 222 -25.98 -17.62 -9.93
CA LEU A 222 -26.06 -16.15 -9.93
C LEU A 222 -26.12 -15.57 -11.35
N LYS A 223 -25.40 -16.16 -12.31
CA LYS A 223 -25.49 -15.73 -13.70
C LYS A 223 -26.93 -15.83 -14.21
N HIS A 224 -27.55 -17.01 -14.08
CA HIS A 224 -28.88 -17.27 -14.63
C HIS A 224 -30.01 -16.59 -13.84
N ALA A 225 -29.95 -16.60 -12.50
CA ALA A 225 -31.04 -16.15 -11.64
C ALA A 225 -30.99 -14.65 -11.30
N VAL A 226 -29.81 -14.02 -11.41
CA VAL A 226 -29.59 -12.63 -10.99
C VAL A 226 -29.02 -11.77 -12.12
N LEU A 227 -27.88 -12.13 -12.72
CA LEU A 227 -27.19 -11.26 -13.68
C LEU A 227 -27.92 -11.16 -15.03
N ASP A 228 -28.30 -12.29 -15.62
CA ASP A 228 -28.97 -12.33 -16.92
C ASP A 228 -30.34 -11.62 -16.88
N PRO A 229 -31.21 -11.82 -15.87
CA PRO A 229 -32.50 -11.12 -15.79
C PRO A 229 -32.38 -9.63 -15.46
N LEU A 230 -31.22 -9.18 -14.94
CA LEU A 230 -30.87 -7.77 -14.78
C LEU A 230 -30.25 -7.15 -16.06
N GLY A 231 -29.94 -7.97 -17.07
CA GLY A 231 -29.29 -7.52 -18.29
C GLY A 231 -27.81 -7.14 -18.10
N LEU A 232 -27.13 -7.75 -17.13
CA LEU A 232 -25.72 -7.45 -16.81
C LEU A 232 -24.76 -8.28 -17.67
N ALA A 233 -24.75 -8.00 -18.98
CA ALA A 233 -24.08 -8.84 -19.98
C ALA A 233 -22.55 -8.85 -19.90
N HIS A 234 -21.94 -7.86 -19.24
CA HIS A 234 -20.48 -7.73 -19.06
C HIS A 234 -20.06 -8.02 -17.62
N SER A 235 -20.90 -8.75 -16.88
CA SER A 235 -20.69 -9.09 -15.48
C SER A 235 -20.56 -10.59 -15.28
N SER A 236 -19.69 -11.01 -14.36
CA SER A 236 -19.42 -12.44 -14.11
C SER A 236 -18.75 -12.66 -12.75
N PHE A 237 -19.02 -13.80 -12.11
CA PHE A 237 -18.26 -14.31 -10.95
C PHE A 237 -17.06 -15.18 -11.35
N GLN A 238 -16.82 -15.34 -12.65
CA GLN A 238 -15.74 -16.13 -13.22
C GLN A 238 -14.96 -15.33 -14.27
N PRO A 239 -13.64 -15.53 -14.39
CA PRO A 239 -12.78 -14.87 -15.38
C PRO A 239 -12.97 -15.52 -16.76
N THR A 240 -14.14 -15.37 -17.37
CA THR A 240 -14.42 -15.87 -18.71
C THR A 240 -13.59 -15.12 -19.77
N PRO A 241 -13.33 -15.69 -20.96
CA PRO A 241 -12.51 -15.03 -21.97
C PRO A 241 -12.93 -13.59 -22.34
N PRO A 242 -14.25 -13.27 -22.47
CA PRO A 242 -14.69 -11.88 -22.68
C PRO A 242 -14.33 -10.95 -21.52
N ILE A 243 -14.53 -11.41 -20.28
CA ILE A 243 -14.23 -10.67 -19.05
C ILE A 243 -12.73 -10.40 -18.94
N THR A 244 -11.89 -11.42 -19.10
CA THR A 244 -10.44 -11.28 -18.99
C THR A 244 -9.85 -10.39 -20.09
N LYS A 245 -10.46 -10.37 -21.29
CA LYS A 245 -10.02 -9.52 -22.40
C LYS A 245 -10.32 -8.04 -22.14
N ALA A 246 -11.42 -7.73 -21.45
CA ALA A 246 -11.85 -6.37 -21.15
C ALA A 246 -11.37 -5.87 -19.76
N LEU A 247 -10.75 -6.74 -18.97
CA LEU A 247 -10.28 -6.45 -17.61
C LEU A 247 -9.15 -5.42 -17.63
N ALA A 248 -9.31 -4.33 -16.88
CA ALA A 248 -8.26 -3.35 -16.68
C ALA A 248 -7.07 -3.94 -15.90
N LYS A 249 -5.86 -3.44 -16.21
CA LYS A 249 -4.64 -3.66 -15.44
C LYS A 249 -4.68 -2.80 -14.18
N ALA A 250 -4.32 -3.42 -13.06
CA ALA A 250 -4.43 -2.85 -11.74
C ALA A 250 -3.11 -2.94 -10.98
N GLU A 251 -2.92 -2.01 -10.04
CA GLU A 251 -1.70 -1.88 -9.26
C GLU A 251 -2.00 -2.00 -7.77
N MET A 252 -1.24 -2.85 -7.08
CA MET A 252 -1.12 -2.85 -5.63
C MET A 252 0.05 -1.97 -5.19
N TRP A 253 0.06 -1.65 -3.89
CA TRP A 253 1.12 -0.86 -3.29
C TRP A 253 1.41 -1.29 -1.85
N SER A 254 2.66 -1.14 -1.42
CA SER A 254 3.08 -1.39 -0.03
C SER A 254 3.21 -0.09 0.77
N TYR A 255 3.38 -0.20 2.09
CA TYR A 255 3.40 0.93 3.04
C TYR A 255 4.40 2.06 2.68
N ASP A 256 5.46 1.75 1.93
CA ASP A 256 6.51 2.67 1.48
C ASP A 256 6.19 3.35 0.13
N GLY A 257 5.07 2.97 -0.50
CA GLY A 257 4.59 3.53 -1.76
C GLY A 257 5.11 2.82 -3.01
N LYS A 258 5.86 1.72 -2.89
CA LYS A 258 6.24 0.85 -4.01
C LYS A 258 4.99 0.24 -4.63
N THR A 259 4.89 0.25 -5.95
CA THR A 259 3.75 -0.30 -6.70
C THR A 259 4.14 -1.54 -7.50
N PHE A 260 3.21 -2.47 -7.68
CA PHE A 260 3.40 -3.68 -8.48
C PHE A 260 2.07 -4.18 -9.08
N GLU A 261 2.14 -5.02 -10.12
CA GLU A 261 0.95 -5.55 -10.80
C GLU A 261 0.13 -6.43 -9.84
N ALA A 262 -1.17 -6.19 -9.78
CA ALA A 262 -2.04 -6.88 -8.86
C ALA A 262 -2.23 -8.37 -9.22
N PRO A 263 -2.26 -9.29 -8.23
CA PRO A 263 -2.60 -10.69 -8.44
C PRO A 263 -3.99 -10.89 -9.04
N THR A 264 -4.15 -11.94 -9.85
CA THR A 264 -5.39 -12.25 -10.58
C THR A 264 -6.03 -13.58 -10.21
N PHE A 265 -5.50 -14.27 -9.20
CA PHE A 265 -6.09 -15.52 -8.71
C PHE A 265 -7.50 -15.32 -8.14
N GLN A 266 -8.29 -16.39 -8.18
CA GLN A 266 -9.65 -16.46 -7.67
C GLN A 266 -9.66 -16.77 -6.17
N LEU A 267 -10.61 -16.17 -5.46
CA LEU A 267 -10.81 -16.44 -4.03
C LEU A 267 -11.68 -17.69 -3.88
N GLY A 268 -11.35 -18.55 -2.91
CA GLY A 268 -12.22 -19.67 -2.56
C GLY A 268 -13.56 -19.21 -1.98
N MET A 269 -13.55 -18.07 -1.31
CA MET A 269 -14.75 -17.31 -0.92
C MET A 269 -15.29 -16.38 -2.03
N SER A 270 -15.36 -16.88 -3.26
CA SER A 270 -15.92 -16.15 -4.43
C SER A 270 -17.18 -15.30 -4.14
N PRO A 271 -18.16 -15.78 -3.34
CA PRO A 271 -19.35 -15.00 -2.99
C PRO A 271 -19.08 -13.65 -2.29
N ALA A 272 -17.92 -13.50 -1.65
CA ALA A 272 -17.57 -12.32 -0.89
C ALA A 272 -16.89 -11.22 -1.74
N GLY A 273 -16.26 -11.54 -2.88
CA GLY A 273 -15.40 -10.55 -3.53
C GLY A 273 -14.96 -10.80 -4.98
N SER A 274 -15.42 -11.87 -5.65
CA SER A 274 -14.86 -12.28 -6.96
C SER A 274 -15.64 -11.82 -8.19
N MET A 275 -16.58 -10.89 -8.07
CA MET A 275 -17.32 -10.40 -9.23
C MET A 275 -16.50 -9.42 -10.08
N TYR A 276 -16.67 -9.56 -11.39
CA TYR A 276 -16.22 -8.65 -12.43
C TYR A 276 -17.42 -7.90 -13.00
N SER A 277 -17.28 -6.61 -13.29
CA SER A 277 -18.35 -5.81 -13.88
C SER A 277 -17.80 -4.56 -14.57
N THR A 278 -18.66 -3.87 -15.32
CA THR A 278 -18.48 -2.50 -15.81
C THR A 278 -19.30 -1.52 -14.97
N VAL A 279 -19.02 -0.21 -15.07
CA VAL A 279 -19.86 0.80 -14.40
C VAL A 279 -21.22 0.96 -15.06
N THR A 280 -21.36 0.60 -16.34
CA THR A 280 -22.67 0.59 -17.02
C THR A 280 -23.56 -0.54 -16.53
N ASP A 281 -23.01 -1.75 -16.32
CA ASP A 281 -23.76 -2.86 -15.71
C ASP A 281 -24.13 -2.55 -14.26
N LEU A 282 -23.20 -2.04 -13.46
CA LEU A 282 -23.53 -1.61 -12.10
C LEU A 282 -24.55 -0.46 -12.09
N GLY A 283 -24.48 0.46 -13.05
CA GLY A 283 -25.48 1.51 -13.25
C GLY A 283 -26.87 0.95 -13.57
N ARG A 284 -26.95 -0.10 -14.40
CA ARG A 284 -28.22 -0.83 -14.65
C ARG A 284 -28.74 -1.49 -13.38
N PHE A 285 -27.86 -2.13 -12.60
CA PHE A 285 -28.23 -2.70 -11.31
C PHE A 285 -28.82 -1.64 -10.38
N VAL A 286 -28.17 -0.48 -10.26
CA VAL A 286 -28.68 0.68 -9.51
C VAL A 286 -30.05 1.14 -10.03
N SER A 287 -30.23 1.29 -11.35
CA SER A 287 -31.52 1.64 -11.96
C SER A 287 -32.63 0.67 -11.55
N VAL A 288 -32.36 -0.64 -11.52
CA VAL A 288 -33.35 -1.66 -11.14
C VAL A 288 -33.73 -1.57 -9.66
N LEU A 289 -32.76 -1.30 -8.77
CA LEU A 289 -33.02 -1.08 -7.35
C LEU A 289 -33.89 0.16 -7.12
N LEU A 290 -33.57 1.29 -7.78
CA LEU A 290 -34.33 2.54 -7.67
C LEU A 290 -35.74 2.45 -8.27
N ALA A 291 -35.92 1.65 -9.31
CA ALA A 291 -37.22 1.45 -9.98
C ALA A 291 -38.28 0.80 -9.07
N HIS A 292 -37.89 0.23 -7.92
CA HIS A 292 -38.68 -0.77 -7.22
C HIS A 292 -39.29 -1.79 -8.22
N ARG A 293 -38.49 -2.23 -9.22
CA ARG A 293 -38.74 -3.35 -10.16
C ARG A 293 -39.78 -3.15 -11.27
N LYS A 294 -39.60 -2.17 -12.14
CA LYS A 294 -40.14 -2.30 -13.51
C LYS A 294 -39.01 -2.47 -14.51
N THR A 295 -38.48 -3.68 -14.64
CA THR A 295 -37.78 -4.04 -15.89
C THR A 295 -38.82 -4.54 -16.90
N PRO A 296 -38.52 -4.48 -18.21
CA PRO A 296 -39.37 -5.09 -19.23
C PRO A 296 -39.57 -6.62 -19.05
N ASP A 297 -38.65 -7.30 -18.36
CA ASP A 297 -38.55 -8.78 -18.35
C ASP A 297 -38.98 -9.45 -17.03
N GLY A 298 -39.27 -8.69 -15.96
CA GLY A 298 -39.82 -9.25 -14.71
C GLY A 298 -39.35 -8.59 -13.42
N GLN A 299 -39.65 -9.21 -12.27
CA GLN A 299 -39.24 -8.73 -10.94
C GLN A 299 -38.11 -9.61 -10.37
N ILE A 300 -36.98 -8.99 -9.96
CA ILE A 300 -35.82 -9.70 -9.37
C ILE A 300 -36.06 -10.18 -7.94
N LEU A 301 -36.82 -9.40 -7.15
CA LEU A 301 -37.27 -9.69 -5.78
C LEU A 301 -38.75 -9.20 -5.66
N LYS A 302 -39.38 -9.04 -4.48
CA LYS A 302 -40.66 -8.32 -4.12
C LYS A 302 -40.39 -7.04 -3.29
N PRO A 303 -41.05 -5.87 -3.46
CA PRO A 303 -40.56 -4.60 -2.87
C PRO A 303 -40.28 -4.68 -1.37
N ALA A 304 -41.17 -5.33 -0.62
CA ALA A 304 -41.01 -5.59 0.82
C ALA A 304 -39.73 -6.36 1.16
N THR A 305 -39.25 -7.24 0.29
CA THR A 305 -37.98 -7.97 0.45
C THR A 305 -36.78 -7.05 0.31
N LEU A 306 -36.81 -6.11 -0.63
CA LEU A 306 -35.75 -5.10 -0.77
C LEU A 306 -35.75 -4.14 0.41
N ASP A 307 -36.94 -3.74 0.88
CA ASP A 307 -37.08 -2.91 2.08
C ASP A 307 -36.50 -3.62 3.33
N GLU A 308 -36.69 -4.94 3.45
CA GLU A 308 -36.08 -5.74 4.52
C GLU A 308 -34.55 -5.78 4.39
N MET A 309 -34.00 -5.87 3.18
CA MET A 309 -32.54 -5.78 2.97
C MET A 309 -31.96 -4.41 3.37
N TRP A 310 -32.76 -3.34 3.29
CA TRP A 310 -32.35 -1.99 3.68
C TRP A 310 -32.69 -1.62 5.13
N LYS A 311 -33.25 -2.57 5.89
CA LYS A 311 -33.58 -2.35 7.29
C LYS A 311 -32.34 -2.53 8.18
N PRO A 312 -32.02 -1.56 9.06
CA PRO A 312 -30.93 -1.71 10.02
C PRO A 312 -31.09 -2.97 10.89
N GLN A 313 -30.08 -3.84 10.89
CA GLN A 313 -30.10 -5.07 11.69
C GLN A 313 -29.53 -4.83 13.10
N LEU A 314 -28.52 -3.96 13.24
CA LEU A 314 -28.02 -3.46 14.54
C LEU A 314 -27.82 -1.92 14.50
N PRO A 315 -28.85 -1.12 14.78
CA PRO A 315 -28.80 0.34 14.62
C PRO A 315 -27.75 1.05 15.48
N ASN A 316 -27.51 0.54 16.70
CA ASN A 316 -26.62 1.14 17.68
C ASN A 316 -25.27 0.40 17.75
N SER A 317 -24.69 0.06 16.59
CA SER A 317 -23.47 -0.75 16.50
C SER A 317 -22.21 -0.05 17.02
N GLY A 318 -22.25 1.27 17.23
CA GLY A 318 -21.07 2.08 17.56
C GLY A 318 -20.12 2.26 16.37
N GLY A 319 -20.53 1.87 15.17
CA GLY A 319 -19.76 1.96 13.93
C GLY A 319 -20.65 1.84 12.71
N ARG A 320 -20.26 1.02 11.73
CA ARG A 320 -21.07 0.78 10.52
C ARG A 320 -22.40 0.10 10.87
N VAL A 321 -23.45 0.51 10.19
CA VAL A 321 -24.77 -0.11 10.28
C VAL A 321 -25.02 -0.88 8.99
N PHE A 322 -25.38 -2.14 9.12
CA PHE A 322 -25.72 -3.01 7.99
C PHE A 322 -27.21 -3.35 7.97
N GLY A 323 -27.73 -3.43 6.75
CA GLY A 323 -28.93 -4.20 6.44
C GLY A 323 -28.56 -5.67 6.17
N LEU A 324 -29.26 -6.31 5.24
CA LEU A 324 -28.84 -7.59 4.66
C LEU A 324 -28.03 -7.28 3.40
N GLY A 325 -26.72 -7.42 3.47
CA GLY A 325 -25.78 -7.11 2.40
C GLY A 325 -25.43 -5.63 2.23
N PHE A 326 -26.35 -4.70 2.50
CA PHE A 326 -26.13 -3.27 2.30
C PHE A 326 -25.55 -2.55 3.51
N VAL A 327 -24.62 -1.63 3.27
CA VAL A 327 -24.21 -0.61 4.25
C VAL A 327 -25.26 0.49 4.26
N LEU A 328 -25.69 0.90 5.45
CA LEU A 328 -26.67 1.96 5.68
C LEU A 328 -25.98 3.16 6.32
N SER A 329 -26.17 4.33 5.73
CA SER A 329 -25.60 5.59 6.22
C SER A 329 -26.42 6.78 5.71
N ASN A 330 -25.87 7.99 5.77
CA ASN A 330 -26.48 9.19 5.20
C ASN A 330 -25.44 9.97 4.39
N LEU A 331 -25.87 10.57 3.30
CA LEU A 331 -25.16 11.67 2.64
C LEU A 331 -25.83 12.97 3.09
N ASP A 332 -25.17 13.70 3.99
CA ASP A 332 -25.77 14.87 4.65
C ASP A 332 -27.10 14.49 5.33
N GLN A 333 -28.24 14.94 4.80
CA GLN A 333 -29.59 14.60 5.33
C GLN A 333 -30.30 13.50 4.53
N HIS A 334 -29.68 12.97 3.47
CA HIS A 334 -30.27 12.00 2.57
C HIS A 334 -29.88 10.59 2.97
N ARG A 335 -30.86 9.70 3.10
CA ARG A 335 -30.63 8.28 3.40
C ARG A 335 -29.83 7.65 2.28
N MET A 336 -28.70 7.04 2.63
CA MET A 336 -27.81 6.42 1.66
C MET A 336 -27.65 4.93 1.94
N VAL A 337 -27.87 4.11 0.92
CA VAL A 337 -27.67 2.66 0.94
C VAL A 337 -26.68 2.28 -0.15
N GLY A 338 -25.80 1.33 0.12
CA GLY A 338 -24.77 0.98 -0.85
C GLY A 338 -23.79 -0.07 -0.35
N HIS A 339 -22.69 -0.22 -1.06
CA HIS A 339 -21.56 -1.02 -0.61
C HIS A 339 -20.27 -0.56 -1.32
N GLY A 340 -19.16 -0.59 -0.59
CA GLY A 340 -17.84 -0.40 -1.17
C GLY A 340 -17.22 -1.74 -1.62
N GLY A 341 -16.29 -1.71 -2.55
CA GLY A 341 -15.48 -2.88 -2.91
C GLY A 341 -14.00 -2.57 -2.98
N ALA A 342 -13.17 -3.50 -2.51
CA ALA A 342 -11.74 -3.48 -2.68
C ALA A 342 -11.28 -4.91 -2.91
N ILE A 343 -10.38 -5.10 -3.86
CA ILE A 343 -9.74 -6.38 -4.13
C ILE A 343 -8.57 -6.13 -5.06
N TYR A 344 -7.36 -6.51 -4.64
CA TYR A 344 -6.17 -6.60 -5.50
C TYR A 344 -6.08 -5.54 -6.59
N GLY A 345 -5.75 -4.32 -6.20
CA GLY A 345 -5.55 -3.22 -7.14
C GLY A 345 -6.84 -2.58 -7.65
N PHE A 346 -8.01 -2.95 -7.14
CA PHE A 346 -9.28 -2.31 -7.49
C PHE A 346 -9.98 -1.74 -6.26
N ALA A 347 -10.64 -0.59 -6.45
CA ALA A 347 -11.51 0.03 -5.46
C ALA A 347 -12.81 0.49 -6.14
N THR A 348 -13.94 0.30 -5.47
CA THR A 348 -15.30 0.56 -5.98
C THR A 348 -16.13 1.27 -4.91
N SER A 349 -16.92 2.25 -5.32
CA SER A 349 -18.13 2.67 -4.61
C SER A 349 -19.38 2.40 -5.43
N LEU A 350 -20.44 1.93 -4.77
CA LEU A 350 -21.79 1.81 -5.31
C LEU A 350 -22.76 2.39 -4.27
N ASP A 351 -23.32 3.54 -4.58
CA ASP A 351 -24.13 4.34 -3.66
C ASP A 351 -25.48 4.69 -4.28
N LEU A 352 -26.54 4.59 -3.47
CA LEU A 352 -27.89 4.98 -3.83
C LEU A 352 -28.46 5.89 -2.74
N LEU A 353 -29.20 6.90 -3.17
CA LEU A 353 -30.13 7.68 -2.35
C LEU A 353 -31.55 7.25 -2.77
N PRO A 354 -32.16 6.24 -2.10
CA PRO A 354 -33.41 5.66 -2.58
C PRO A 354 -34.56 6.66 -2.61
N ASP A 355 -34.61 7.54 -1.60
CA ASP A 355 -35.70 8.51 -1.42
C ASP A 355 -35.62 9.63 -2.47
N ASP A 356 -34.42 9.93 -2.96
CA ASP A 356 -34.15 10.89 -4.04
C ASP A 356 -34.12 10.24 -5.42
N LYS A 357 -34.14 8.91 -5.48
CA LYS A 357 -33.95 8.12 -6.70
C LYS A 357 -32.68 8.49 -7.47
N LEU A 358 -31.57 8.55 -6.75
CA LEU A 358 -30.26 8.82 -7.31
C LEU A 358 -29.31 7.68 -6.99
N GLY A 359 -28.32 7.45 -7.84
CA GLY A 359 -27.21 6.59 -7.50
C GLY A 359 -25.97 6.89 -8.32
N VAL A 360 -24.82 6.52 -7.77
CA VAL A 360 -23.52 6.68 -8.40
C VAL A 360 -22.71 5.41 -8.21
N VAL A 361 -22.00 5.02 -9.26
CA VAL A 361 -21.00 3.96 -9.23
C VAL A 361 -19.68 4.55 -9.67
N ALA A 362 -18.61 4.32 -8.92
CA ALA A 362 -17.25 4.70 -9.30
C ALA A 362 -16.29 3.54 -9.05
N VAL A 363 -15.41 3.24 -10.00
CA VAL A 363 -14.42 2.14 -9.90
C VAL A 363 -13.05 2.62 -10.37
N THR A 364 -11.98 2.26 -9.67
CA THR A 364 -10.60 2.60 -10.04
C THR A 364 -9.64 1.41 -9.92
N THR A 365 -8.47 1.51 -10.56
CA THR A 365 -7.41 0.49 -10.68
C THR A 365 -6.23 0.76 -9.75
N LYS A 366 -6.53 1.10 -8.49
CA LYS A 366 -5.53 1.16 -7.44
C LYS A 366 -6.06 0.55 -6.15
N ASP A 367 -5.21 -0.24 -5.50
CA ASP A 367 -5.59 -0.97 -4.29
C ASP A 367 -6.01 -0.03 -3.15
N CYS A 368 -7.08 -0.40 -2.45
CA CYS A 368 -7.67 0.32 -1.32
C CYS A 368 -7.95 1.82 -1.56
N ALA A 369 -8.06 2.27 -2.82
CA ALA A 369 -8.31 3.67 -3.19
C ALA A 369 -9.76 4.13 -2.94
N ASN A 370 -10.42 3.56 -1.96
CA ASN A 370 -11.84 3.75 -1.72
C ASN A 370 -12.19 5.13 -1.21
N ALA A 371 -11.33 5.79 -0.44
CA ALA A 371 -11.58 7.17 -0.05
C ALA A 371 -11.69 8.09 -1.29
N VAL A 372 -11.03 7.73 -2.40
CA VAL A 372 -11.11 8.47 -3.66
C VAL A 372 -12.41 8.15 -4.40
N THR A 373 -12.80 6.87 -4.52
CA THR A 373 -14.06 6.50 -5.17
C THR A 373 -15.28 7.01 -4.41
N ASP A 374 -15.26 6.92 -3.09
CA ASP A 374 -16.32 7.41 -2.20
C ASP A 374 -16.44 8.92 -2.35
N ARG A 375 -15.32 9.67 -2.27
CA ARG A 375 -15.32 11.13 -2.46
C ARG A 375 -15.88 11.52 -3.83
N ILE A 376 -15.47 10.86 -4.90
CA ILE A 376 -15.97 11.14 -6.25
C ILE A 376 -17.47 10.85 -6.34
N ALA A 377 -17.93 9.73 -5.79
CA ALA A 377 -19.35 9.35 -5.81
C ALA A 377 -20.22 10.32 -5.00
N GLU A 378 -19.79 10.66 -3.79
CA GLU A 378 -20.50 11.58 -2.91
C GLU A 378 -20.55 13.01 -3.49
N GLU A 379 -19.45 13.53 -4.03
CA GLU A 379 -19.46 14.85 -4.67
C GLU A 379 -20.33 14.87 -5.92
N ALA A 380 -20.38 13.78 -6.69
CA ALA A 380 -21.32 13.66 -7.80
C ALA A 380 -22.77 13.71 -7.30
N LEU A 381 -23.12 12.96 -6.25
CA LEU A 381 -24.45 13.00 -5.64
C LEU A 381 -24.80 14.41 -5.12
N ARG A 382 -23.89 15.07 -4.39
CA ARG A 382 -24.08 16.44 -3.88
C ARG A 382 -24.33 17.45 -4.99
N LEU A 383 -23.61 17.37 -6.11
CA LEU A 383 -23.84 18.25 -7.26
C LEU A 383 -25.22 18.03 -7.91
N VAL A 384 -25.69 16.78 -8.00
CA VAL A 384 -27.02 16.48 -8.53
C VAL A 384 -28.12 16.99 -7.61
N LEU A 385 -27.98 16.80 -6.30
CA LEU A 385 -28.90 17.34 -5.29
C LEU A 385 -28.92 18.88 -5.33
N ALA A 386 -27.76 19.53 -5.32
CA ALA A 386 -27.65 20.98 -5.40
C ALA A 386 -28.36 21.54 -6.65
N ARG A 387 -28.18 20.88 -7.80
CA ARG A 387 -28.89 21.25 -9.03
C ARG A 387 -30.40 21.17 -8.86
N ARG A 388 -30.92 20.06 -8.33
CA ARG A 388 -32.36 19.83 -8.13
C ARG A 388 -32.98 20.85 -7.16
N GLU A 389 -32.21 21.30 -6.19
CA GLU A 389 -32.61 22.32 -5.20
C GLU A 389 -32.39 23.76 -5.69
N GLY A 390 -31.80 23.97 -6.87
CA GLY A 390 -31.44 25.30 -7.36
C GLY A 390 -30.31 25.99 -6.58
N LYS A 391 -29.48 25.22 -5.87
CA LYS A 391 -28.30 25.71 -5.15
C LYS A 391 -27.09 25.83 -6.09
N PRO A 392 -26.10 26.68 -5.76
CA PRO A 392 -24.86 26.75 -6.52
C PRO A 392 -24.14 25.39 -6.59
N LEU A 393 -23.65 25.04 -7.77
CA LEU A 393 -22.82 23.86 -7.98
C LEU A 393 -21.40 24.18 -7.52
N ALA A 394 -20.95 23.53 -6.45
CA ALA A 394 -19.63 23.75 -5.88
C ALA A 394 -18.98 22.43 -5.50
N LEU A 395 -17.69 22.32 -5.80
CA LEU A 395 -16.82 21.24 -5.36
C LEU A 395 -15.89 21.72 -4.24
N PRO A 396 -15.37 20.81 -3.41
CA PRO A 396 -14.36 21.15 -2.43
C PRO A 396 -13.11 21.76 -3.09
N PRO A 397 -12.43 22.71 -2.43
CA PRO A 397 -11.17 23.24 -2.93
C PRO A 397 -10.10 22.14 -3.07
N PRO A 398 -9.16 22.29 -4.02
CA PRO A 398 -8.06 21.35 -4.22
C PRO A 398 -7.07 21.36 -3.03
N THR A 399 -6.41 20.24 -2.79
CA THR A 399 -5.33 20.11 -1.79
C THR A 399 -3.97 19.98 -2.46
N THR A 400 -2.92 20.52 -1.84
CA THR A 400 -1.54 20.49 -2.37
C THR A 400 -0.59 19.78 -1.39
N PRO A 401 0.59 19.32 -1.84
CA PRO A 401 1.60 18.80 -0.91
C PRO A 401 1.99 19.84 0.15
N VAL A 402 2.25 19.38 1.38
CA VAL A 402 2.77 20.24 2.45
C VAL A 402 4.19 20.68 2.12
N SER A 403 4.53 21.95 2.32
CA SER A 403 5.89 22.44 2.06
C SER A 403 6.91 21.76 2.98
N ALA A 404 8.12 21.50 2.49
CA ALA A 404 9.18 20.87 3.28
C ALA A 404 9.53 21.66 4.55
N GLU A 405 9.45 22.99 4.47
CA GLU A 405 9.68 23.88 5.62
C GLU A 405 8.62 23.67 6.71
N LEU A 406 7.33 23.72 6.33
CA LEU A 406 6.25 23.50 7.29
C LEU A 406 6.28 22.08 7.83
N ALA A 407 6.46 21.08 6.97
CA ALA A 407 6.50 19.68 7.36
C ALA A 407 7.60 19.38 8.38
N ARG A 408 8.84 19.86 8.15
CA ARG A 408 9.95 19.73 9.12
C ARG A 408 9.70 20.51 10.40
N LYS A 409 9.02 21.66 10.32
CA LYS A 409 8.64 22.43 11.51
C LYS A 409 7.65 21.66 12.38
N ILE A 410 6.71 20.92 11.78
CA ILE A 410 5.62 20.25 12.51
C ILE A 410 5.80 18.75 12.73
N GLU A 411 6.77 18.11 12.09
CA GLU A 411 7.14 16.72 12.37
C GLU A 411 7.46 16.53 13.86
N GLY A 412 6.91 15.47 14.46
CA GLY A 412 7.07 15.19 15.89
C GLY A 412 5.97 14.30 16.47
N HIS A 413 6.12 14.00 17.76
CA HIS A 413 5.16 13.26 18.55
C HIS A 413 4.25 14.21 19.32
N TYR A 414 2.94 13.95 19.27
CA TYR A 414 1.92 14.79 19.89
C TYR A 414 1.02 13.96 20.79
N GLU A 415 0.75 14.46 22.00
CA GLU A 415 -0.01 13.75 23.01
C GLU A 415 -1.12 14.61 23.63
N LYS A 416 -2.20 13.94 24.04
CA LYS A 416 -3.20 14.44 25.00
C LYS A 416 -3.73 13.26 25.82
N GLY A 417 -3.25 13.11 27.05
CA GLY A 417 -3.66 11.99 27.90
C GLY A 417 -3.20 10.66 27.31
N ALA A 418 -4.14 9.76 27.00
CA ALA A 418 -3.84 8.48 26.36
C ALA A 418 -3.84 8.54 24.82
N ASP A 419 -4.27 9.66 24.24
CA ASP A 419 -4.25 9.85 22.79
C ASP A 419 -2.89 10.38 22.36
N ALA A 420 -2.29 9.73 21.37
CA ALA A 420 -1.03 10.18 20.79
C ALA A 420 -0.99 9.95 19.28
N LEU A 421 -0.23 10.80 18.57
CA LEU A 421 0.02 10.65 17.15
C LEU A 421 1.42 11.12 16.77
N ASP A 422 1.97 10.44 15.77
CA ASP A 422 3.23 10.77 15.12
C ASP A 422 2.93 11.52 13.81
N LEU A 423 3.51 12.71 13.64
CA LEU A 423 3.65 13.36 12.34
C LEU A 423 5.07 13.10 11.81
N LYS A 424 5.18 12.49 10.63
CA LYS A 424 6.48 12.14 10.03
C LYS A 424 6.61 12.70 8.62
N TYR A 425 7.71 13.40 8.34
CA TYR A 425 8.05 13.91 7.02
C TYR A 425 9.14 13.08 6.37
N LEU A 426 8.81 12.37 5.30
CA LEU A 426 9.73 11.52 4.56
C LEU A 426 9.37 11.52 3.07
N ASN A 427 10.38 11.56 2.19
CA ASN A 427 10.22 11.50 0.73
C ASN A 427 9.18 12.51 0.19
N GLY A 428 9.21 13.74 0.70
CA GLY A 428 8.31 14.81 0.27
C GLY A 428 6.87 14.72 0.81
N LYS A 429 6.55 13.72 1.64
CA LYS A 429 5.21 13.52 2.19
C LYS A 429 5.21 13.70 3.71
N LEU A 430 4.23 14.44 4.21
CA LEU A 430 3.90 14.48 5.63
C LEU A 430 2.83 13.44 5.90
N THR A 431 3.11 12.50 6.79
CA THR A 431 2.18 11.44 7.17
C THR A 431 1.85 11.48 8.65
N MET A 432 0.69 10.96 8.99
CA MET A 432 0.21 10.84 10.36
C MET A 432 -0.09 9.37 10.68
N LEU A 433 0.32 8.91 11.87
CA LEU A 433 -0.08 7.62 12.43
C LEU A 433 -0.41 7.81 13.92
N ARG A 434 -1.54 7.24 14.38
CA ARG A 434 -1.89 7.28 15.81
C ARG A 434 -1.14 6.18 16.57
N ALA A 435 -0.82 6.44 17.83
CA ALA A 435 -0.24 5.42 18.72
C ALA A 435 -1.19 4.23 18.91
N SER A 436 -2.50 4.47 18.83
CA SER A 436 -3.53 3.42 18.89
C SER A 436 -3.59 2.53 17.65
N GLY A 437 -2.79 2.79 16.61
CA GLY A 437 -2.85 2.07 15.34
C GLY A 437 -3.83 2.68 14.33
N GLY A 438 -4.26 1.85 13.39
CA GLY A 438 -5.10 2.21 12.25
C GLY A 438 -4.29 2.50 10.99
N TYR A 439 -4.82 3.35 10.11
CA TYR A 439 -4.21 3.68 8.82
C TYR A 439 -3.21 4.84 8.94
N GLN A 440 -2.06 4.69 8.29
CA GLN A 440 -1.17 5.81 8.05
C GLN A 440 -1.77 6.73 6.96
N ALA A 441 -1.93 8.01 7.28
CA ALA A 441 -2.60 8.99 6.43
C ALA A 441 -1.62 10.05 5.88
N GLU A 442 -1.72 10.40 4.59
CA GLU A 442 -1.02 11.58 4.04
C GLU A 442 -1.79 12.85 4.43
N LEU A 443 -1.06 13.82 4.99
CA LEU A 443 -1.55 15.17 5.20
C LEU A 443 -1.20 16.04 4.00
N ARG A 444 -2.18 16.80 3.53
CA ARG A 444 -2.04 17.75 2.43
C ARG A 444 -2.47 19.13 2.89
N GLN A 445 -1.88 20.15 2.28
CA GLN A 445 -2.21 21.55 2.54
C GLN A 445 -3.62 21.86 2.02
N LEU A 446 -4.42 22.51 2.88
CA LEU A 446 -5.73 23.05 2.54
C LEU A 446 -5.87 24.44 3.18
N ASN A 447 -5.65 25.49 2.38
CA ASN A 447 -5.57 26.87 2.87
C ASN A 447 -4.53 26.99 4.00
N ASN A 448 -4.90 27.48 5.18
CA ASN A 448 -4.03 27.58 6.35
C ASN A 448 -4.00 26.30 7.21
N ASP A 449 -4.86 25.33 6.89
CA ASP A 449 -4.96 24.05 7.60
C ASP A 449 -4.29 22.94 6.79
N LEU A 450 -4.18 21.78 7.42
CA LEU A 450 -3.90 20.52 6.77
C LEU A 450 -5.17 19.67 6.73
N ILE A 451 -5.23 18.74 5.79
CA ILE A 451 -6.30 17.77 5.68
C ILE A 451 -5.72 16.41 5.34
N VAL A 452 -6.26 15.36 5.96
CA VAL A 452 -6.06 13.98 5.51
C VAL A 452 -6.67 13.85 4.13
N ASP A 453 -5.83 13.51 3.16
CA ASP A 453 -6.23 13.33 1.76
C ASP A 453 -5.24 12.36 1.10
N ASN A 454 -5.56 11.07 1.13
CA ASN A 454 -4.81 9.99 0.49
C ASN A 454 -5.75 8.93 -0.12
N VAL A 455 -5.21 7.79 -0.56
CA VAL A 455 -6.01 6.71 -1.16
C VAL A 455 -6.92 6.00 -0.14
N LEU A 456 -6.49 5.92 1.13
CA LEU A 456 -7.19 5.21 2.20
C LEU A 456 -8.22 6.06 2.96
N SER A 457 -8.03 7.37 3.01
CA SER A 457 -8.78 8.25 3.91
C SER A 457 -8.83 9.70 3.42
N TYR A 458 -9.93 10.39 3.77
CA TYR A 458 -10.15 11.80 3.46
C TYR A 458 -10.91 12.51 4.59
N GLY A 459 -10.69 13.82 4.75
CA GLY A 459 -11.63 14.72 5.44
C GLY A 459 -11.21 15.21 6.83
N MET A 460 -10.30 14.52 7.52
CA MET A 460 -9.82 14.95 8.84
C MET A 460 -8.95 16.21 8.69
N LYS A 461 -9.44 17.34 9.19
CA LYS A 461 -8.68 18.59 9.25
C LYS A 461 -7.75 18.63 10.46
N ILE A 462 -6.55 19.16 10.26
CA ILE A 462 -5.54 19.37 11.29
C ILE A 462 -5.02 20.80 11.16
N THR A 463 -5.08 21.57 12.24
CA THR A 463 -4.53 22.93 12.28
C THR A 463 -3.19 22.90 13.02
N PRO A 464 -2.06 23.19 12.35
CA PRO A 464 -0.77 23.27 13.01
C PRO A 464 -0.66 24.54 13.88
N LEU A 465 -0.16 24.38 15.10
CA LEU A 465 0.22 25.46 16.02
C LEU A 465 1.73 25.39 16.26
N GLU A 466 2.30 26.35 17.01
CA GLU A 466 3.75 26.41 17.24
C GLU A 466 4.33 25.15 17.88
N ASN A 467 3.69 24.65 18.96
CA ASN A 467 4.09 23.45 19.69
C ASN A 467 2.92 22.47 19.92
N ALA A 468 1.91 22.54 19.07
CA ALA A 468 0.71 21.73 19.20
C ALA A 468 0.03 21.56 17.83
N ILE A 469 -0.97 20.69 17.79
CA ILE A 469 -1.89 20.55 16.66
C ILE A 469 -3.31 20.48 17.18
N THR A 470 -4.26 21.01 16.40
CA THR A 470 -5.69 20.90 16.70
C THR A 470 -6.37 19.97 15.71
N MET A 471 -7.18 19.06 16.23
CA MET A 471 -7.98 18.07 15.51
C MET A 471 -9.41 18.07 16.04
N GLY A 472 -10.36 18.59 15.25
CA GLY A 472 -11.71 18.84 15.76
C GLY A 472 -11.69 19.86 16.89
N THR A 473 -12.17 19.47 18.07
CA THR A 473 -12.14 20.25 19.31
C THR A 473 -10.92 19.97 20.18
N GLU A 474 -10.10 18.99 19.81
CA GLU A 474 -9.00 18.49 20.61
C GLU A 474 -7.69 19.15 20.20
N THR A 475 -6.85 19.51 21.18
CA THR A 475 -5.50 20.03 20.95
C THR A 475 -4.49 19.09 21.59
N LEU A 476 -3.59 18.53 20.80
CA LEU A 476 -2.50 17.68 21.25
C LEU A 476 -1.21 18.50 21.32
N GLN A 477 -0.48 18.34 22.41
CA GLN A 477 0.78 19.05 22.65
C GLN A 477 1.93 18.25 22.09
N ARG A 478 2.90 18.94 21.47
CA ARG A 478 4.14 18.29 21.06
C ARG A 478 4.95 17.92 22.31
N VAL A 479 5.42 16.69 22.36
CA VAL A 479 6.30 16.22 23.44
C VAL A 479 7.60 15.66 22.88
N PRO A 480 8.72 15.74 23.63
CA PRO A 480 9.95 15.07 23.26
C PRO A 480 9.79 13.55 23.31
N VAL A 481 10.28 12.84 22.30
CA VAL A 481 10.32 11.38 22.30
C VAL A 481 11.59 10.94 23.04
N PRO A 482 11.50 10.30 24.23
CA PRO A 482 12.67 9.75 24.90
C PRO A 482 13.28 8.60 24.09
N LYS A 483 14.56 8.28 24.36
CA LYS A 483 15.18 7.08 23.80
C LYS A 483 14.37 5.84 24.23
N PRO A 484 13.86 5.02 23.30
CA PRO A 484 13.10 3.82 23.65
C PRO A 484 13.93 2.81 24.44
N VAL A 485 13.27 2.04 25.30
CA VAL A 485 13.88 0.89 25.98
C VAL A 485 13.89 -0.32 25.04
N PRO A 486 14.88 -1.24 25.15
CA PRO A 486 14.82 -2.51 24.44
C PRO A 486 13.56 -3.31 24.80
N PRO A 487 12.96 -4.04 23.84
CA PRO A 487 11.80 -4.87 24.13
C PRO A 487 12.17 -6.10 24.99
N PRO A 488 11.16 -6.77 25.59
CA PRO A 488 11.36 -8.05 26.26
C PRO A 488 12.05 -9.07 25.33
N LYS A 489 12.99 -9.86 25.88
CA LYS A 489 13.82 -10.79 25.09
C LYS A 489 12.99 -11.87 24.38
N GLU A 490 11.90 -12.28 25.00
CA GLU A 490 10.92 -13.25 24.51
C GLU A 490 10.24 -12.82 23.21
N TRP A 491 10.15 -11.51 22.94
CA TRP A 491 9.56 -10.97 21.73
C TRP A 491 10.51 -11.02 20.54
N LYS A 492 11.83 -11.16 20.77
CA LYS A 492 12.84 -11.16 19.69
C LYS A 492 12.50 -12.15 18.58
N GLY A 493 12.17 -13.39 18.94
CA GLY A 493 11.83 -14.43 17.96
C GLY A 493 10.45 -14.27 17.31
N LEU A 494 9.63 -13.32 17.77
CA LEU A 494 8.32 -12.99 17.19
C LEU A 494 8.40 -11.84 16.17
N ILE A 495 9.41 -10.98 16.29
CA ILE A 495 9.61 -9.86 15.37
C ILE A 495 10.11 -10.41 14.04
N GLY A 496 9.44 -10.04 12.94
CA GLY A 496 9.77 -10.53 11.62
C GLY A 496 8.67 -10.32 10.60
N GLU A 497 8.89 -10.90 9.43
CA GLU A 497 7.99 -10.86 8.28
C GLU A 497 7.37 -12.23 8.08
N TYR A 498 6.08 -12.26 7.74
CA TYR A 498 5.29 -13.48 7.60
C TYR A 498 4.38 -13.39 6.36
N GLY A 499 3.97 -14.52 5.81
CA GLY A 499 3.04 -14.57 4.68
C GLY A 499 3.73 -14.56 3.31
N TRP A 500 3.10 -13.88 2.35
CA TRP A 500 3.44 -13.98 0.93
C TRP A 500 4.13 -12.71 0.41
N ASP A 501 4.75 -12.81 -0.77
CA ASP A 501 5.39 -11.64 -1.41
C ASP A 501 4.34 -10.60 -1.83
N HIS A 502 3.15 -11.06 -2.21
CA HIS A 502 2.03 -10.22 -2.61
C HIS A 502 1.14 -9.79 -1.44
N ASP A 503 1.47 -10.18 -0.21
CA ASP A 503 0.83 -9.68 1.02
C ASP A 503 1.66 -10.07 2.26
N THR A 504 2.56 -9.17 2.67
CA THR A 504 3.47 -9.43 3.79
C THR A 504 2.90 -8.88 5.08
N LEU A 505 2.75 -9.75 6.08
CA LEU A 505 2.45 -9.40 7.46
C LEU A 505 3.76 -9.08 8.20
N TYR A 506 3.87 -7.87 8.75
CA TYR A 506 4.98 -7.50 9.61
C TYR A 506 4.57 -7.60 11.07
N ILE A 507 5.38 -8.27 11.89
CA ILE A 507 5.30 -8.21 13.35
C ILE A 507 6.53 -7.48 13.85
N PHE A 508 6.34 -6.39 14.58
CA PHE A 508 7.44 -5.56 15.06
C PHE A 508 7.10 -4.93 16.39
N GLU A 509 8.10 -4.54 17.17
CA GLU A 509 7.83 -3.79 18.40
C GLU A 509 7.74 -2.31 18.08
N LYS A 510 6.66 -1.65 18.51
CA LYS A 510 6.46 -0.21 18.51
C LYS A 510 5.90 0.24 19.86
N ASP A 511 6.61 1.17 20.48
CA ASP A 511 6.22 1.92 21.68
C ASP A 511 5.86 1.01 22.86
N GLY A 512 6.63 -0.07 23.03
CA GLY A 512 6.44 -1.03 24.12
C GLY A 512 5.39 -2.10 23.82
N HIS A 513 4.86 -2.16 22.59
CA HIS A 513 3.89 -3.17 22.15
C HIS A 513 4.42 -3.92 20.92
N LEU A 514 4.12 -5.21 20.80
CA LEU A 514 4.15 -5.82 19.47
C LEU A 514 3.03 -5.20 18.63
N THR A 515 3.28 -4.98 17.36
CA THR A 515 2.35 -4.38 16.41
C THR A 515 2.37 -5.22 15.15
N ALA A 516 1.18 -5.50 14.63
CA ALA A 516 1.01 -6.10 13.30
C ALA A 516 0.83 -4.98 12.27
N LEU A 517 1.52 -5.06 11.13
CA LEU A 517 1.13 -4.35 9.91
C LEU A 517 0.63 -5.40 8.92
N ILE A 518 -0.67 -5.39 8.67
CA ILE A 518 -1.38 -6.36 7.82
C ILE A 518 -1.94 -5.66 6.58
N GLU A 519 -1.89 -6.35 5.42
CA GLU A 519 -2.32 -5.83 4.11
C GLU A 519 -1.61 -4.50 3.73
N TRP A 520 -0.42 -4.25 4.30
CA TRP A 520 0.38 -3.02 4.17
C TRP A 520 -0.27 -1.70 4.61
N ILE A 521 -1.47 -1.74 5.17
CA ILE A 521 -2.25 -0.53 5.43
C ILE A 521 -2.64 -0.36 6.89
N GLU A 522 -2.93 -1.45 7.61
CA GLU A 522 -3.46 -1.38 8.98
C GLU A 522 -2.38 -1.74 10.01
N TYR A 523 -2.11 -0.78 10.90
CA TYR A 523 -1.23 -0.94 12.05
C TYR A 523 -2.06 -1.33 13.27
N ASP A 524 -1.86 -2.53 13.81
CA ASP A 524 -2.62 -3.07 14.93
C ASP A 524 -1.71 -3.34 16.14
N PRO A 525 -1.74 -2.49 17.18
CA PRO A 525 -1.04 -2.74 18.44
C PRO A 525 -1.62 -3.98 19.13
N LEU A 526 -0.74 -4.91 19.47
CA LEU A 526 -1.08 -6.20 20.04
C LEU A 526 -0.95 -6.16 21.57
N SER A 527 -1.96 -6.73 22.24
CA SER A 527 -1.95 -6.90 23.69
C SER A 527 -1.66 -8.36 24.05
N GLU A 528 -0.64 -8.62 24.86
CA GLU A 528 -0.30 -9.98 25.27
C GLU A 528 -1.40 -10.59 26.14
N VAL A 529 -1.85 -11.79 25.79
CA VAL A 529 -2.83 -12.59 26.55
C VAL A 529 -2.13 -13.68 27.35
N SER A 530 -1.18 -14.34 26.69
CA SER A 530 -0.28 -15.32 27.27
C SER A 530 0.95 -15.44 26.37
N LYS A 531 1.96 -16.21 26.79
CA LYS A 531 3.09 -16.56 25.93
C LYS A 531 2.59 -16.99 24.54
N ASP A 532 3.11 -16.33 23.51
CA ASP A 532 2.84 -16.59 22.09
C ASP A 532 1.39 -16.35 21.62
N VAL A 533 0.55 -15.73 22.46
CA VAL A 533 -0.84 -15.38 22.13
C VAL A 533 -1.09 -13.91 22.44
N PHE A 534 -1.38 -13.16 21.39
CA PHE A 534 -1.67 -11.74 21.49
C PHE A 534 -3.06 -11.44 20.92
N LYS A 535 -3.73 -10.45 21.49
CA LYS A 535 -5.02 -9.96 21.02
C LYS A 535 -4.81 -8.75 20.11
N LEU A 536 -5.49 -8.73 18.98
CA LEU A 536 -5.62 -7.54 18.14
C LEU A 536 -6.58 -6.52 18.79
N PRO A 537 -6.56 -5.25 18.37
CA PRO A 537 -7.49 -4.25 18.88
C PRO A 537 -8.96 -4.66 18.72
N SER A 538 -9.84 -4.06 19.53
CA SER A 538 -11.30 -4.25 19.39
C SER A 538 -11.92 -3.26 18.40
N HIS A 539 -11.20 -2.95 17.34
CA HIS A 539 -11.54 -2.08 16.22
C HIS A 539 -10.69 -2.51 15.00
N GLY A 540 -10.89 -1.88 13.84
CA GLY A 540 -10.13 -2.23 12.63
C GLY A 540 -10.65 -3.49 11.91
N LEU A 541 -9.88 -4.02 10.97
CA LEU A 541 -10.29 -5.17 10.13
C LEU A 541 -10.39 -6.47 10.90
N TYR A 542 -9.46 -6.64 11.83
CA TYR A 542 -9.26 -7.88 12.60
C TYR A 542 -9.79 -7.74 14.03
N ASP A 543 -10.80 -6.88 14.21
CA ASP A 543 -11.47 -6.60 15.49
C ASP A 543 -11.71 -7.88 16.31
N GLY A 544 -11.10 -7.90 17.50
CA GLY A 544 -11.31 -8.91 18.53
C GLY A 544 -10.54 -10.21 18.32
N GLU A 545 -9.78 -10.32 17.25
CA GLU A 545 -9.05 -11.54 16.89
C GLU A 545 -7.73 -11.67 17.65
N LYS A 546 -7.00 -12.77 17.37
CA LYS A 546 -5.75 -13.11 18.02
C LYS A 546 -4.65 -13.39 17.00
N ALA A 547 -3.44 -12.97 17.32
CA ALA A 547 -2.20 -13.43 16.72
C ALA A 547 -1.63 -14.56 17.58
N ILE A 548 -1.55 -15.76 17.01
CA ILE A 548 -1.10 -16.96 17.70
C ILE A 548 0.18 -17.46 17.04
N PHE A 549 1.30 -17.38 17.74
CA PHE A 549 2.62 -17.74 17.23
C PHE A 549 2.93 -19.21 17.48
N THR A 550 3.68 -19.83 16.55
CA THR A 550 4.29 -21.14 16.73
C THR A 550 5.79 -21.00 16.56
N ARG A 551 6.58 -21.52 17.51
CA ARG A 551 8.04 -21.43 17.52
C ARG A 551 8.73 -22.75 17.22
N ASP A 552 9.96 -22.68 16.74
CA ASP A 552 10.90 -23.79 16.72
C ASP A 552 11.62 -23.97 18.07
N GLY A 553 12.60 -24.87 18.11
CA GLY A 553 13.39 -25.17 19.31
C GLY A 553 14.34 -24.05 19.74
N ASP A 554 14.67 -23.11 18.84
CA ASP A 554 15.55 -21.97 19.11
C ASP A 554 14.76 -20.75 19.62
N GLY A 555 13.43 -20.87 19.70
CA GLY A 555 12.55 -19.80 20.13
C GLY A 555 12.18 -18.82 19.01
N GLU A 556 12.49 -19.13 17.75
CA GLU A 556 12.09 -18.34 16.60
C GLU A 556 10.69 -18.75 16.12
N ALA A 557 9.78 -17.79 15.94
CA ALA A 557 8.46 -18.09 15.44
C ALA A 557 8.50 -18.50 13.97
N THR A 558 8.11 -19.73 13.65
CA THR A 558 8.05 -20.25 12.28
C THR A 558 6.78 -19.84 11.54
N GLN A 559 5.74 -19.45 12.28
CA GLN A 559 4.48 -18.95 11.74
C GLN A 559 3.70 -18.16 12.79
N VAL A 560 2.77 -17.33 12.32
CA VAL A 560 1.74 -16.66 13.11
C VAL A 560 0.37 -16.90 12.47
N ARG A 561 -0.64 -17.17 13.29
CA ARG A 561 -2.02 -17.33 12.84
C ARG A 561 -2.85 -16.12 13.26
N VAL A 562 -3.47 -15.44 12.28
CA VAL A 562 -4.38 -14.29 12.44
C VAL A 562 -5.63 -14.58 11.61
N SER A 563 -6.84 -14.33 12.12
CA SER A 563 -8.09 -14.69 11.44
C SER A 563 -8.17 -16.12 10.91
N GLY A 564 -7.66 -17.09 11.67
CA GLY A 564 -7.60 -18.49 11.20
C GLY A 564 -6.62 -18.74 10.05
N VAL A 565 -6.08 -17.70 9.42
CA VAL A 565 -5.08 -17.74 8.34
C VAL A 565 -3.68 -17.90 8.95
N THR A 566 -2.90 -18.84 8.40
CA THR A 566 -1.54 -19.11 8.86
C THR A 566 -0.53 -18.40 7.95
N PHE A 567 0.17 -17.42 8.49
CA PHE A 567 1.26 -16.70 7.84
C PHE A 567 2.59 -17.34 8.25
N LYS A 568 3.27 -17.98 7.28
CA LYS A 568 4.59 -18.60 7.53
C LYS A 568 5.67 -17.53 7.60
N ARG A 569 6.66 -17.69 8.48
CA ARG A 569 7.80 -16.77 8.58
C ARG A 569 8.54 -16.73 7.24
N ARG A 570 8.82 -15.52 6.77
CA ARG A 570 9.56 -15.25 5.54
C ARG A 570 11.06 -15.23 5.82
N PRO A 571 11.90 -15.71 4.90
CA PRO A 571 13.33 -15.52 5.00
C PRO A 571 13.68 -14.05 4.73
N ILE A 572 14.26 -13.37 5.71
CA ILE A 572 14.75 -11.99 5.55
C ILE A 572 16.14 -12.03 4.88
N GLY A 573 16.17 -12.41 3.60
CA GLY A 573 17.36 -12.36 2.74
C GLY A 573 18.59 -13.15 3.22
N GLY A 574 19.65 -13.16 2.40
CA GLY A 574 20.91 -13.89 2.64
C GLY A 574 21.86 -13.24 3.64
N VAL A 575 21.36 -12.61 4.71
CA VAL A 575 22.19 -11.92 5.70
C VAL A 575 22.84 -12.94 6.64
N ALA A 576 24.02 -13.42 6.27
CA ALA A 576 24.78 -14.40 7.06
C ALA A 576 25.86 -13.70 7.90
N GLY A 577 25.78 -13.85 9.23
CA GLY A 577 26.74 -13.24 10.16
C GLY A 577 26.72 -11.71 10.14
N GLY A 578 25.56 -11.10 9.83
CA GLY A 578 25.38 -9.65 9.78
C GLY A 578 25.88 -8.97 8.50
N VAL A 579 26.11 -9.75 7.42
CA VAL A 579 26.61 -9.23 6.14
C VAL A 579 25.76 -9.78 5.01
N PHE A 580 25.21 -8.89 4.18
CA PHE A 580 24.52 -9.26 2.95
C PHE A 580 25.53 -9.64 1.87
N ARG A 581 25.24 -10.68 1.07
CA ARG A 581 26.10 -11.15 -0.02
C ARG A 581 25.29 -11.54 -1.24
N ILE A 582 25.85 -11.29 -2.42
CA ILE A 582 25.33 -11.78 -3.69
C ILE A 582 26.35 -12.70 -4.36
N SER A 583 25.88 -13.50 -5.32
CA SER A 583 26.76 -14.14 -6.29
C SER A 583 27.01 -13.17 -7.44
N PRO A 584 28.25 -12.74 -7.71
CA PRO A 584 28.54 -11.84 -8.82
C PRO A 584 28.17 -12.46 -10.17
N ALA A 585 27.58 -11.67 -11.06
CA ALA A 585 27.20 -12.11 -12.41
C ALA A 585 28.43 -12.44 -13.29
N ARG A 586 29.58 -11.85 -12.99
CA ARG A 586 30.86 -12.02 -13.72
C ARG A 586 32.04 -11.99 -12.74
N ASN A 587 33.21 -12.45 -13.21
CA ASN A 587 34.42 -12.46 -12.41
C ASN A 587 34.90 -11.02 -12.09
N ILE A 588 35.05 -10.71 -10.79
CA ILE A 588 35.39 -9.36 -10.31
C ILE A 588 36.76 -8.87 -10.82
N SER A 589 37.75 -9.75 -10.98
CA SER A 589 39.08 -9.36 -11.46
C SER A 589 39.07 -8.95 -12.94
N GLU A 590 38.23 -9.59 -13.75
CA GLU A 590 38.02 -9.20 -15.15
C GLU A 590 37.28 -7.87 -15.24
N LEU A 591 36.18 -7.73 -14.49
CA LEU A 591 35.41 -6.49 -14.42
C LEU A 591 36.28 -5.29 -13.99
N ARG A 592 37.20 -5.49 -13.05
CA ARG A 592 38.13 -4.44 -12.64
C ARG A 592 39.02 -3.97 -13.79
N LYS A 593 39.57 -4.90 -14.59
CA LYS A 593 40.41 -4.55 -15.75
C LYS A 593 39.60 -3.77 -16.80
N GLU A 594 38.39 -4.23 -17.07
CA GLU A 594 37.48 -3.57 -18.02
C GLU A 594 37.09 -2.17 -17.54
N ALA A 595 36.73 -2.02 -16.27
CA ALA A 595 36.31 -0.75 -15.70
C ALA A 595 37.45 0.29 -15.67
N LEU A 596 38.69 -0.13 -15.41
CA LEU A 596 39.87 0.74 -15.45
C LEU A 596 40.26 1.16 -16.87
N ALA A 597 39.83 0.43 -17.90
CA ALA A 597 40.13 0.71 -19.30
C ALA A 597 39.18 1.73 -19.96
N VAL A 598 38.10 2.13 -19.27
CA VAL A 598 37.08 3.05 -19.79
C VAL A 598 37.01 4.34 -18.97
N ASN A 599 36.63 5.43 -19.64
CA ASN A 599 36.45 6.73 -19.02
C ASN A 599 35.00 6.91 -18.52
N PRO A 600 34.77 7.73 -17.48
CA PRO A 600 33.43 8.14 -17.08
C PRO A 600 32.70 8.87 -18.22
N PRO A 601 31.35 8.91 -18.19
CA PRO A 601 30.57 9.68 -19.15
C PRO A 601 30.99 11.16 -19.11
N ALA A 602 31.14 11.77 -20.29
CA ALA A 602 31.49 13.18 -20.38
C ALA A 602 30.30 14.06 -19.95
N GLU A 603 30.57 15.06 -19.11
CA GLU A 603 29.58 16.03 -18.67
C GLU A 603 29.95 17.44 -19.14
N ASN A 604 28.95 18.17 -19.63
CA ASN A 604 29.06 19.60 -19.91
C ASN A 604 28.24 20.34 -18.85
N GLY A 605 28.87 21.17 -18.05
CA GLY A 605 28.21 21.93 -17.00
C GLY A 605 29.15 22.95 -16.34
N ASP A 606 28.57 23.98 -15.74
CA ASP A 606 29.30 24.93 -14.90
C ASP A 606 29.54 24.31 -13.51
N PHE A 607 30.61 23.50 -13.43
CA PHE A 607 30.95 22.76 -12.22
C PHE A 607 31.96 23.51 -11.35
N ARG A 608 31.78 23.37 -10.02
CA ARG A 608 32.77 23.79 -9.04
C ARG A 608 34.03 22.95 -9.18
N LYS A 609 35.18 23.56 -8.90
CA LYS A 609 36.44 22.85 -8.76
C LYS A 609 36.34 21.81 -7.62
N PRO A 610 36.62 20.52 -7.88
CA PRO A 610 36.66 19.50 -6.82
C PRO A 610 37.71 19.82 -5.75
N ASP A 611 37.34 19.58 -4.49
CA ASP A 611 38.17 19.76 -3.29
C ASP A 611 37.81 18.65 -2.30
N LEU A 612 38.29 17.45 -2.60
CA LEU A 612 38.09 16.27 -1.78
C LEU A 612 39.02 16.31 -0.56
N VAL A 613 38.46 16.09 0.62
CA VAL A 613 39.18 16.08 1.90
C VAL A 613 38.90 14.81 2.68
N GLU A 614 39.91 14.33 3.38
CA GLU A 614 39.82 13.11 4.19
C GLU A 614 39.08 13.39 5.51
N LEU A 615 38.04 12.62 5.80
CA LEU A 615 37.13 12.89 6.92
C LEU A 615 37.83 12.81 8.28
N THR A 616 38.68 11.81 8.48
CA THR A 616 39.42 11.58 9.75
C THR A 616 40.45 12.66 10.03
N SER A 617 40.92 13.38 8.99
CA SER A 617 41.79 14.55 9.16
C SER A 617 41.07 15.78 9.72
N LEU A 618 39.76 15.87 9.50
CA LEU A 618 38.92 16.96 10.01
C LEU A 618 38.33 16.64 11.39
N ASP A 619 37.98 15.38 11.65
CA ASP A 619 37.51 14.91 12.94
C ASP A 619 37.95 13.46 13.19
N ALA A 620 38.99 13.28 14.01
CA ALA A 620 39.57 11.98 14.33
C ALA A 620 38.63 11.05 15.13
N SER A 621 37.47 11.55 15.60
CA SER A 621 36.46 10.71 16.25
C SER A 621 35.53 9.98 15.27
N ILE A 622 35.59 10.32 13.98
CA ILE A 622 34.86 9.58 12.93
C ILE A 622 35.55 8.22 12.75
N LYS A 623 34.78 7.13 12.90
CA LYS A 623 35.28 5.77 12.69
C LYS A 623 35.04 5.32 11.25
N LEU A 624 35.96 4.50 10.75
CA LEU A 624 35.89 3.94 9.40
C LEU A 624 35.65 2.44 9.49
N ASP A 625 34.63 1.98 8.77
CA ASP A 625 34.36 0.58 8.46
C ASP A 625 34.10 0.51 6.96
N ILE A 626 35.13 0.86 6.17
CA ILE A 626 35.05 0.96 4.71
C ILE A 626 34.92 -0.46 4.13
N ARG A 627 33.67 -0.88 3.92
CA ARG A 627 33.31 -2.27 3.60
C ARG A 627 33.99 -2.77 2.34
N TYR A 628 34.10 -1.89 1.35
CA TYR A 628 34.73 -2.18 0.07
C TYR A 628 36.26 -2.26 0.11
N ALA A 629 36.91 -1.94 1.24
CA ALA A 629 38.35 -2.17 1.42
C ALA A 629 38.69 -3.58 1.98
N SER A 630 37.68 -4.41 2.24
CA SER A 630 37.83 -5.78 2.74
C SER A 630 36.91 -6.75 2.02
N SER A 631 36.94 -8.06 2.34
CA SER A 631 35.95 -9.04 1.86
C SER A 631 34.61 -8.97 2.59
N ASN A 632 34.46 -8.05 3.56
CA ASN A 632 33.24 -7.83 4.30
C ASN A 632 32.28 -6.88 3.54
N ASN A 633 31.87 -7.29 2.34
CA ASN A 633 30.94 -6.55 1.48
C ASN A 633 30.09 -7.50 0.63
N PHE A 634 29.12 -6.96 -0.10
CA PHE A 634 28.17 -7.76 -0.88
C PHE A 634 28.80 -8.61 -1.99
N LEU A 635 29.99 -8.25 -2.50
CA LEU A 635 30.75 -9.00 -3.52
C LEU A 635 31.79 -9.95 -2.92
N SER A 636 31.94 -9.98 -1.59
CA SER A 636 32.94 -10.77 -0.85
C SER A 636 34.40 -10.56 -1.31
N THR A 637 34.68 -9.46 -2.00
CA THR A 637 35.98 -9.17 -2.62
C THR A 637 36.37 -7.72 -2.31
N PRO A 638 37.59 -7.44 -1.80
CA PRO A 638 38.06 -6.07 -1.64
C PRO A 638 38.10 -5.34 -2.99
N ILE A 639 37.45 -4.18 -3.07
CA ILE A 639 37.40 -3.33 -4.27
C ILE A 639 38.35 -2.14 -4.13
N TYR A 640 38.31 -1.44 -3.00
CA TYR A 640 39.27 -0.40 -2.65
C TYR A 640 40.60 -1.00 -2.18
N SER A 641 41.69 -0.28 -2.44
CA SER A 641 43.03 -0.62 -1.94
C SER A 641 43.27 -0.16 -0.50
N GLU A 642 42.54 0.85 -0.04
CA GLU A 642 42.70 1.47 1.28
C GLU A 642 41.34 1.75 1.92
N ALA A 643 41.29 1.68 3.26
CA ALA A 643 40.11 2.05 4.04
C ALA A 643 40.13 3.55 4.39
N ARG A 644 39.86 4.40 3.41
CA ARG A 644 39.82 5.87 3.55
C ARG A 644 38.48 6.42 3.08
N ALA A 645 38.11 7.59 3.58
CA ALA A 645 36.86 8.25 3.23
C ALA A 645 37.09 9.73 2.92
N PHE A 646 36.61 10.15 1.75
CA PHE A 646 36.71 11.53 1.29
C PHE A 646 35.34 12.09 0.93
N LEU A 647 35.15 13.39 1.14
CA LEU A 647 34.01 14.15 0.63
C LEU A 647 34.49 15.49 0.09
N GLN A 648 33.68 16.15 -0.75
CA GLN A 648 33.89 17.56 -1.06
C GLN A 648 33.90 18.36 0.24
N ARG A 649 34.84 19.30 0.38
CA ARG A 649 35.03 20.06 1.64
C ARG A 649 33.75 20.58 2.28
N PRO A 650 32.80 21.22 1.57
CA PRO A 650 31.55 21.67 2.18
C PRO A 650 30.70 20.54 2.77
N ALA A 651 30.66 19.38 2.09
CA ALA A 651 29.96 18.19 2.58
C ALA A 651 30.70 17.57 3.78
N ALA A 652 32.04 17.51 3.74
CA ALA A 652 32.85 17.02 4.84
C ALA A 652 32.68 17.87 6.12
N GLU A 653 32.70 19.19 5.99
CA GLU A 653 32.49 20.12 7.10
C GLU A 653 31.06 20.02 7.66
N ALA A 654 30.07 19.79 6.79
CA ALA A 654 28.69 19.51 7.22
C ALA A 654 28.60 18.21 8.02
N LEU A 655 29.26 17.15 7.57
CA LEU A 655 29.34 15.88 8.28
C LEU A 655 29.98 16.02 9.67
N VAL A 656 31.04 16.83 9.80
CA VAL A 656 31.68 17.10 11.09
C VAL A 656 30.72 17.79 12.06
N ARG A 657 29.87 18.70 11.58
CA ARG A 657 28.84 19.34 12.42
C ARG A 657 27.76 18.34 12.85
N ALA A 658 27.32 17.46 11.94
CA ALA A 658 26.41 16.37 12.28
C ALA A 658 27.01 15.42 13.34
N ASN A 659 28.27 15.00 13.16
CA ASN A 659 29.00 14.18 14.13
C ASN A 659 29.11 14.87 15.50
N ARG A 660 29.37 16.18 15.54
CA ARG A 660 29.43 16.94 16.79
C ARG A 660 28.10 16.92 17.54
N ARG A 661 26.98 17.04 16.81
CA ARG A 661 25.63 16.96 17.39
C ARG A 661 25.35 15.58 17.96
N LEU A 662 25.70 14.52 17.22
CA LEU A 662 25.54 13.13 17.67
C LEU A 662 26.40 12.81 18.90
N LYS A 663 27.62 13.37 18.97
CA LYS A 663 28.51 13.20 20.13
C LYS A 663 27.89 13.72 21.41
N ALA A 664 27.18 14.84 21.34
CA ALA A 664 26.45 15.38 22.50
C ALA A 664 25.32 14.45 22.98
N LEU A 665 24.90 13.48 22.16
CA LEU A 665 23.88 12.49 22.44
C LEU A 665 24.46 11.09 22.75
N GLY A 666 25.79 10.96 22.82
CA GLY A 666 26.46 9.70 23.13
C GLY A 666 26.81 8.82 21.92
N TYR A 667 26.70 9.34 20.68
CA TYR A 667 26.97 8.57 19.46
C TYR A 667 28.03 9.22 18.58
N GLY A 668 28.78 8.41 17.85
CA GLY A 668 29.66 8.88 16.78
C GLY A 668 29.28 8.26 15.43
N LEU A 669 29.81 8.83 14.34
CA LEU A 669 29.60 8.32 13.00
C LEU A 669 30.55 7.17 12.65
N LEU A 670 30.01 6.11 12.04
CA LEU A 670 30.73 4.99 11.46
C LEU A 670 30.54 5.00 9.94
N ILE A 671 31.60 5.29 9.19
CA ILE A 671 31.51 5.46 7.72
C ILE A 671 31.74 4.13 7.01
N HIS A 672 30.82 3.76 6.13
CA HIS A 672 30.86 2.54 5.32
C HIS A 672 31.34 2.79 3.89
N ASP A 673 30.95 3.93 3.31
CA ASP A 673 31.44 4.41 2.01
C ASP A 673 31.31 5.93 1.91
N ALA A 674 32.09 6.56 1.04
CA ALA A 674 32.06 8.01 0.80
C ALA A 674 32.36 8.29 -0.67
N TYR A 675 33.34 9.14 -1.00
CA TYR A 675 33.82 9.27 -2.37
C TYR A 675 34.20 7.91 -2.97
N ARG A 676 33.50 7.53 -4.03
CA ARG A 676 33.71 6.30 -4.80
C ARG A 676 34.25 6.68 -6.18
N PRO A 677 35.40 6.18 -6.64
CA PRO A 677 35.83 6.40 -8.02
C PRO A 677 34.83 5.81 -9.00
N TRP A 678 34.56 6.46 -10.14
CA TRP A 678 33.56 6.00 -11.11
C TRP A 678 33.75 4.55 -11.59
N TYR A 679 34.99 4.10 -11.80
CA TYR A 679 35.26 2.73 -12.22
C TYR A 679 34.74 1.68 -11.21
N VAL A 680 34.63 2.04 -9.92
CA VAL A 680 34.06 1.14 -8.89
C VAL A 680 32.56 1.00 -9.05
N SER A 681 31.84 2.09 -9.33
CA SER A 681 30.42 2.02 -9.68
C SER A 681 30.17 1.15 -10.91
N LYS A 682 31.08 1.19 -11.89
CA LYS A 682 31.03 0.29 -13.05
C LYS A 682 31.22 -1.18 -12.66
N ILE A 683 32.17 -1.50 -11.78
CA ILE A 683 32.33 -2.87 -11.24
C ILE A 683 31.05 -3.32 -10.53
N PHE A 684 30.48 -2.47 -9.66
CA PHE A 684 29.26 -2.80 -8.92
C PHE A 684 28.10 -3.11 -9.87
N TRP A 685 27.87 -2.25 -10.86
CA TRP A 685 26.82 -2.44 -11.85
C TRP A 685 27.00 -3.72 -12.68
N ASP A 686 28.20 -3.97 -13.20
CA ASP A 686 28.46 -5.13 -14.06
C ASP A 686 28.53 -6.45 -13.26
N ALA A 687 28.82 -6.39 -11.96
CA ALA A 687 28.82 -7.54 -11.06
C ALA A 687 27.42 -7.88 -10.51
N THR A 688 26.52 -6.89 -10.42
CA THR A 688 25.21 -7.06 -9.80
C THR A 688 24.21 -7.70 -10.77
N PRO A 689 23.51 -8.78 -10.39
CA PRO A 689 22.41 -9.35 -11.16
C PRO A 689 21.32 -8.33 -11.51
N ASP A 690 20.66 -8.50 -12.66
CA ASP A 690 19.70 -7.51 -13.19
C ASP A 690 18.54 -7.21 -12.22
N ASP A 691 18.08 -8.23 -11.47
CA ASP A 691 16.99 -8.09 -10.48
C ASP A 691 17.37 -7.24 -9.26
N LYS A 692 18.66 -6.93 -9.07
CA LYS A 692 19.20 -6.17 -7.93
C LYS A 692 19.83 -4.84 -8.31
N LYS A 693 19.87 -4.51 -9.61
CA LYS A 693 20.47 -3.26 -10.10
C LYS A 693 19.82 -1.97 -9.59
N ILE A 694 18.62 -2.05 -9.00
CA ILE A 694 17.98 -0.92 -8.33
C ILE A 694 18.80 -0.39 -7.13
N PHE A 695 19.64 -1.23 -6.50
CA PHE A 695 20.48 -0.86 -5.36
C PHE A 695 21.91 -0.44 -5.75
N VAL A 696 22.23 -0.36 -7.04
CA VAL A 696 23.56 0.09 -7.50
C VAL A 696 23.42 1.14 -8.60
N ALA A 697 24.20 2.21 -8.49
CA ALA A 697 24.10 3.32 -9.43
C ALA A 697 24.49 2.91 -10.86
N ASN A 698 23.68 3.31 -11.85
CA ASN A 698 23.99 3.10 -13.26
C ASN A 698 25.22 3.95 -13.68
N PRO A 699 26.35 3.33 -14.08
CA PRO A 699 27.57 4.05 -14.39
C PRO A 699 27.43 4.98 -15.61
N SER A 700 26.44 4.79 -16.48
CA SER A 700 26.20 5.72 -17.61
C SER A 700 25.72 7.11 -17.16
N GLU A 701 25.19 7.22 -15.95
CA GLU A 701 24.69 8.48 -15.36
C GLU A 701 25.65 9.04 -14.29
N GLY A 702 26.65 8.25 -13.88
CA GLY A 702 27.45 8.49 -12.70
C GLY A 702 26.65 8.32 -11.40
N SER A 703 27.26 8.68 -10.27
CA SER A 703 26.61 8.62 -8.96
C SER A 703 27.00 9.82 -8.10
N ARG A 704 26.22 10.11 -7.05
CA ARG A 704 26.56 11.15 -6.07
C ARG A 704 27.86 10.82 -5.32
N HIS A 705 28.17 9.53 -5.11
CA HIS A 705 29.47 9.11 -4.57
C HIS A 705 30.62 9.49 -5.49
N ASN A 706 30.48 9.35 -6.82
CA ASN A 706 31.53 9.74 -7.77
C ASN A 706 31.76 11.25 -7.84
N ARG A 707 30.84 12.04 -7.29
CA ARG A 707 30.96 13.50 -7.19
C ARG A 707 31.55 13.93 -5.83
N GLY A 708 31.78 13.00 -4.90
CA GLY A 708 32.23 13.27 -3.54
C GLY A 708 31.16 13.91 -2.66
N CYS A 709 29.89 13.74 -3.00
CA CYS A 709 28.76 14.38 -2.34
C CYS A 709 27.73 13.37 -1.81
N ALA A 710 28.10 12.09 -1.69
CA ALA A 710 27.30 11.09 -0.99
C ALA A 710 28.15 10.33 0.03
N ILE A 711 27.49 9.86 1.08
CA ILE A 711 28.10 9.10 2.15
C ILE A 711 27.15 8.01 2.65
N ASP A 712 27.72 6.84 2.89
CA ASP A 712 27.05 5.69 3.50
C ASP A 712 27.58 5.53 4.91
N LEU A 713 26.69 5.56 5.90
CA LEU A 713 27.13 5.53 7.29
C LEU A 713 26.07 5.01 8.27
N SER A 714 26.56 4.62 9.44
CA SER A 714 25.75 4.26 10.60
C SER A 714 26.27 4.97 11.85
N LEU A 715 25.75 4.59 13.02
CA LEU A 715 26.20 5.12 14.30
C LEU A 715 27.02 4.07 15.05
N TYR A 716 27.91 4.53 15.91
CA TYR A 716 28.47 3.73 16.99
C TYR A 716 28.22 4.41 18.33
N ASP A 717 28.09 3.62 19.38
CA ASP A 717 27.90 4.09 20.74
C ASP A 717 29.26 4.51 21.35
N LEU A 718 29.35 5.73 21.89
CA LEU A 718 30.61 6.27 22.42
C LEU A 718 31.07 5.55 23.70
N ALA A 719 30.14 5.02 24.50
CA ALA A 719 30.47 4.38 25.77
C ALA A 719 31.07 2.98 25.56
N THR A 720 30.51 2.22 24.62
CA THR A 720 30.93 0.84 24.31
C THR A 720 31.92 0.77 23.14
N GLY A 721 31.96 1.81 22.31
CA GLY A 721 32.72 1.84 21.06
C GLY A 721 32.15 0.95 19.95
N GLN A 722 31.02 0.29 20.17
CA GLN A 722 30.43 -0.68 19.24
C GLN A 722 29.46 -0.02 18.25
N PRO A 723 29.35 -0.54 17.00
CA PRO A 723 28.28 -0.14 16.09
C PRO A 723 26.90 -0.33 16.73
N VAL A 724 25.98 0.60 16.48
CA VAL A 724 24.59 0.43 16.92
C VAL A 724 23.87 -0.54 16.00
N GLU A 725 22.96 -1.33 16.56
CA GLU A 725 22.11 -2.19 15.76
C GLU A 725 20.98 -1.37 15.11
N MET A 726 20.86 -1.48 13.79
CA MET A 726 19.87 -0.77 12.97
C MET A 726 18.76 -1.72 12.52
N VAL A 727 17.74 -1.21 11.83
CA VAL A 727 16.61 -2.03 11.33
C VAL A 727 17.03 -3.06 10.27
N GLY A 728 18.09 -2.75 9.51
CA GLY A 728 18.71 -3.58 8.48
C GLY A 728 20.22 -3.58 8.63
N VAL A 729 20.93 -4.43 7.88
CA VAL A 729 22.39 -4.34 7.79
C VAL A 729 22.79 -3.43 6.62
N TYR A 730 23.98 -2.83 6.69
CA TYR A 730 24.52 -2.05 5.57
C TYR A 730 24.63 -2.93 4.31
N ASP A 731 24.32 -2.34 3.15
CA ASP A 731 24.41 -2.96 1.83
C ASP A 731 23.41 -4.11 1.59
N GLU A 732 22.42 -4.25 2.48
CA GLU A 732 21.32 -5.18 2.30
C GLU A 732 20.47 -4.76 1.08
N MET A 733 20.08 -5.72 0.24
CA MET A 733 19.18 -5.48 -0.90
C MET A 733 17.80 -6.06 -0.59
N SER A 734 17.16 -5.54 0.46
CA SER A 734 15.85 -5.98 0.95
C SER A 734 14.98 -4.78 1.37
N GLU A 735 13.73 -5.04 1.74
CA GLU A 735 12.81 -4.01 2.25
C GLU A 735 13.34 -3.31 3.52
N ARG A 736 14.25 -3.95 4.29
CA ARG A 736 14.88 -3.38 5.49
C ARG A 736 15.85 -2.24 5.20
N SER A 737 16.23 -2.07 3.94
CA SER A 737 17.11 -1.00 3.49
C SER A 737 16.40 0.34 3.42
N TYR A 738 15.08 0.34 3.31
CA TYR A 738 14.31 1.55 3.08
C TYR A 738 14.26 2.45 4.34
N PRO A 739 14.38 3.79 4.22
CA PRO A 739 14.19 4.73 5.32
C PRO A 739 12.80 4.65 5.98
N GLY A 740 11.81 4.17 5.21
CA GLY A 740 10.43 3.99 5.64
C GLY A 740 10.14 2.67 6.36
N TYR A 741 11.06 1.69 6.36
CA TYR A 741 10.77 0.33 6.85
C TYR A 741 10.17 0.31 8.27
N PRO A 742 9.00 -0.34 8.49
CA PRO A 742 8.25 -0.28 9.75
C PRO A 742 8.74 -1.30 10.76
N GLY A 743 9.41 -2.36 10.32
CA GLY A 743 9.80 -3.48 11.16
C GLY A 743 10.87 -3.17 12.21
N GLY A 744 11.32 -4.22 12.92
CA GLY A 744 12.30 -4.11 13.99
C GLY A 744 11.74 -3.54 15.29
N THR A 745 12.59 -2.91 16.09
CA THR A 745 12.23 -2.31 17.39
C THR A 745 12.09 -0.80 17.30
N SER A 746 11.33 -0.20 18.23
CA SER A 746 11.28 1.26 18.38
C SER A 746 12.68 1.84 18.61
N LEU A 747 13.56 1.13 19.32
CA LEU A 747 14.95 1.57 19.52
C LEU A 747 15.75 1.61 18.20
N GLN A 748 15.66 0.57 17.35
CA GLN A 748 16.31 0.56 16.03
C GLN A 748 15.77 1.66 15.11
N ARG A 749 14.45 1.87 15.08
CA ARG A 749 13.84 2.95 14.28
C ARG A 749 14.20 4.33 14.82
N TRP A 750 14.34 4.47 16.14
CA TRP A 750 14.82 5.71 16.77
C TRP A 750 16.26 6.01 16.39
N TYR A 751 17.16 5.02 16.32
CA TYR A 751 18.53 5.22 15.85
C TYR A 751 18.59 5.68 14.39
N ARG A 752 17.81 5.05 13.51
CA ARG A 752 17.69 5.46 12.11
C ARG A 752 17.20 6.90 11.99
N GLU A 753 16.18 7.25 12.77
CA GLU A 753 15.61 8.61 12.76
C GLU A 753 16.58 9.65 13.34
N LEU A 754 17.28 9.32 14.44
CA LEU A 754 18.31 10.16 15.02
C LEU A 754 19.40 10.49 13.99
N LEU A 755 19.87 9.46 13.29
CA LEU A 755 20.87 9.61 12.24
C LEU A 755 20.35 10.51 11.12
N ARG A 756 19.16 10.22 10.59
CA ARG A 756 18.53 11.01 9.53
C ARG A 756 18.43 12.48 9.90
N GLN A 757 17.87 12.79 11.07
CA GLN A 757 17.69 14.17 11.52
C GLN A 757 19.02 14.91 11.69
N ALA A 758 20.04 14.25 12.24
CA ALA A 758 21.37 14.87 12.40
C ALA A 758 22.01 15.21 11.04
N MET A 759 21.81 14.36 10.04
CA MET A 759 22.31 14.57 8.68
C MET A 759 21.51 15.63 7.94
N GLU A 760 20.18 15.55 7.95
CA GLU A 760 19.30 16.47 7.21
C GLU A 760 19.41 17.93 7.68
N GLN A 761 19.63 18.14 8.98
CA GLN A 761 19.86 19.48 9.53
C GLN A 761 21.14 20.15 9.02
N GLU A 762 22.08 19.36 8.51
CA GLU A 762 23.35 19.84 7.95
C GLU A 762 23.34 19.88 6.41
N GLY A 763 22.16 19.73 5.79
CA GLY A 763 21.97 19.87 4.35
C GLY A 763 22.24 18.60 3.54
N PHE A 764 22.20 17.44 4.19
CA PHE A 764 22.06 16.16 3.52
C PHE A 764 20.57 15.80 3.30
N GLU A 765 20.33 14.84 2.43
CA GLU A 765 19.03 14.23 2.19
C GLU A 765 19.22 12.72 2.16
N VAL A 766 18.38 11.97 2.90
CA VAL A 766 18.43 10.50 2.88
C VAL A 766 17.99 10.00 1.52
N TYR A 767 18.67 8.98 0.99
CA TYR A 767 18.26 8.35 -0.26
C TYR A 767 17.01 7.50 -0.04
N GLU A 768 16.05 7.59 -0.95
CA GLU A 768 14.70 7.03 -0.77
C GLU A 768 14.67 5.49 -0.61
N PHE A 769 15.72 4.80 -1.05
CA PHE A 769 15.85 3.34 -0.98
C PHE A 769 16.79 2.83 0.12
N GLU A 770 17.61 3.70 0.71
CA GLU A 770 18.71 3.30 1.60
C GLU A 770 18.81 4.23 2.81
N TRP A 771 18.50 3.72 4.01
CA TRP A 771 18.50 4.51 5.24
C TRP A 771 19.88 4.98 5.68
N TRP A 772 20.95 4.35 5.18
CA TRP A 772 22.35 4.69 5.48
C TRP A 772 22.95 5.69 4.49
N HIS A 773 22.35 5.90 3.32
CA HIS A 773 22.90 6.72 2.23
C HIS A 773 22.36 8.15 2.33
N PHE A 774 23.28 9.12 2.31
CA PHE A 774 22.95 10.54 2.39
C PHE A 774 23.60 11.36 1.28
N ASP A 775 22.79 12.10 0.52
CA ASP A 775 23.23 13.01 -0.54
C ASP A 775 23.36 14.44 -0.02
N TYR A 776 24.50 15.10 -0.25
CA TYR A 776 24.67 16.51 0.05
C TYR A 776 23.99 17.39 -1.01
N LYS A 777 23.21 18.40 -0.57
CA LYS A 777 22.35 19.26 -1.43
C LYS A 777 23.01 19.85 -2.68
N ASP A 778 24.32 20.08 -2.66
CA ASP A 778 25.07 20.70 -3.76
C ASP A 778 25.65 19.69 -4.76
N TRP A 779 25.32 18.39 -4.68
CA TRP A 779 25.94 17.34 -5.50
C TRP A 779 25.93 17.62 -7.01
N ARG A 780 24.87 18.26 -7.53
CA ARG A 780 24.73 18.62 -8.96
C ARG A 780 25.77 19.65 -9.45
N LYS A 781 26.45 20.34 -8.54
CA LYS A 781 27.46 21.36 -8.86
C LYS A 781 28.88 20.79 -8.99
N TYR A 782 29.04 19.48 -8.88
CA TYR A 782 30.34 18.81 -8.97
C TYR A 782 30.33 17.79 -10.11
N PRO A 783 31.43 17.64 -10.86
CA PRO A 783 31.50 16.70 -11.97
C PRO A 783 31.68 15.26 -11.47
N ILE A 784 31.40 14.27 -12.33
CA ILE A 784 31.79 12.88 -12.09
C ILE A 784 33.32 12.79 -12.05
N LEU A 785 33.86 12.22 -10.97
CA LEU A 785 35.29 12.01 -10.79
C LEU A 785 35.64 10.52 -10.89
N ASN A 786 36.88 10.26 -11.31
CA ASN A 786 37.44 8.91 -11.40
C ASN A 786 38.86 8.84 -10.82
N LEU A 787 39.12 9.61 -9.77
CA LEU A 787 40.41 9.69 -9.09
C LEU A 787 40.57 8.50 -8.15
N THR A 788 41.73 7.84 -8.14
CA THR A 788 42.08 6.89 -7.08
C THR A 788 42.34 7.62 -5.77
N PHE A 789 42.28 6.94 -4.62
CA PHE A 789 42.52 7.57 -3.32
C PHE A 789 43.93 8.20 -3.23
N ASP A 790 44.96 7.57 -3.81
CA ASP A 790 46.31 8.13 -3.92
C ASP A 790 46.38 9.42 -4.76
N GLN A 791 45.53 9.53 -5.79
CA GLN A 791 45.44 10.74 -6.63
C GLN A 791 44.71 11.88 -5.92
N VAL A 792 43.86 11.57 -4.94
CA VAL A 792 43.16 12.56 -4.12
C VAL A 792 44.10 13.13 -3.06
N LEU A 793 44.75 12.27 -2.29
CA LEU A 793 45.70 12.66 -1.24
C LEU A 793 46.76 11.57 -1.10
N PRO A 794 48.02 11.83 -1.52
CA PRO A 794 49.11 10.87 -1.43
C PRO A 794 49.29 10.39 0.01
N ALA A 795 49.48 9.08 0.22
CA ALA A 795 49.76 8.52 1.54
C ALA A 795 50.97 9.24 2.18
N PRO A 796 50.92 9.58 3.49
CA PRO A 796 52.08 10.14 4.16
C PRO A 796 53.25 9.15 4.07
N GLN A 797 54.38 9.59 3.51
CA GLN A 797 55.61 8.79 3.49
C GLN A 797 56.04 8.51 4.93
N THR A 798 55.69 7.35 5.45
CA THR A 798 56.13 6.87 6.75
C THR A 798 56.90 5.58 6.55
N SER A 799 58.20 5.63 6.81
CA SER A 799 59.04 4.47 7.04
C SER A 799 58.63 3.84 8.39
N ALA A 800 57.57 3.03 8.38
CA ALA A 800 57.20 2.23 9.53
C ALA A 800 56.66 0.87 9.05
N SER A 801 57.20 -0.20 9.64
CA SER A 801 56.82 -1.59 9.40
C SER A 801 55.31 -1.83 9.63
N PRO A 802 54.73 -2.90 9.04
CA PRO A 802 53.29 -3.10 9.04
C PRO A 802 52.78 -3.24 10.47
N VAL A 803 51.95 -2.29 10.90
CA VAL A 803 51.19 -2.39 12.15
C VAL A 803 49.96 -3.25 11.87
N ASP A 804 49.71 -4.21 12.75
CA ASP A 804 48.65 -5.20 12.68
C ASP A 804 47.29 -4.61 12.28
N ILE A 805 46.80 -5.05 11.13
CA ILE A 805 45.38 -5.00 10.78
C ILE A 805 44.67 -5.84 11.84
N LEU A 806 43.87 -5.20 12.70
CA LEU A 806 43.04 -5.90 13.66
C LEU A 806 42.21 -6.97 12.91
N PRO A 807 42.24 -8.24 13.34
CA PRO A 807 41.38 -9.25 12.74
C PRO A 807 39.93 -8.85 12.96
N ALA A 808 39.09 -9.17 11.99
CA ALA A 808 37.63 -8.99 12.05
C ALA A 808 37.11 -9.44 13.44
N PRO A 809 36.23 -8.67 14.09
CA PRO A 809 35.66 -9.09 15.35
C PRO A 809 34.98 -10.44 15.15
N LYS A 810 35.46 -11.47 15.85
CA LYS A 810 34.69 -12.68 16.06
C LYS A 810 33.49 -12.26 16.90
N TYR A 811 32.31 -12.21 16.29
CA TYR A 811 31.04 -12.07 17.00
C TYR A 811 30.91 -13.24 17.98
N ILE A 812 31.21 -13.01 19.25
CA ILE A 812 30.86 -13.90 20.35
C ILE A 812 29.70 -13.23 21.07
N PHE A 813 28.51 -13.80 20.94
CA PHE A 813 27.38 -13.45 21.80
C PHE A 813 27.75 -13.85 23.23
N VAL A 814 28.07 -12.87 24.08
CA VAL A 814 28.26 -13.10 25.51
C VAL A 814 26.90 -13.02 26.18
N ASN A 815 26.34 -14.18 26.53
CA ASN A 815 25.28 -14.28 27.52
C ASN A 815 25.84 -13.84 28.88
N ARG A 816 25.38 -12.69 29.37
CA ARG A 816 25.44 -12.37 30.81
C ARG A 816 24.05 -12.05 31.30
N GLU A 817 23.62 -12.83 32.27
CA GLU A 817 22.51 -12.52 33.16
C GLU A 817 22.89 -11.34 34.08
N PRO A 818 22.00 -10.38 34.33
CA PRO A 818 22.15 -9.45 35.43
C PRO A 818 21.33 -9.89 36.66
N ASP A 819 21.94 -9.73 37.83
CA ASP A 819 21.30 -9.89 39.14
C ASP A 819 20.15 -8.90 39.35
N PHE A 820 19.07 -9.42 39.95
CA PHE A 820 17.81 -8.76 40.26
C PHE A 820 17.88 -7.87 41.51
N ILE A 821 17.29 -6.67 41.40
CA ILE A 821 16.57 -5.92 42.45
C ILE A 821 15.50 -5.14 41.65
N GLY A 822 14.18 -5.16 41.85
CA GLY A 822 13.31 -5.47 42.97
C GLY A 822 12.22 -4.37 42.98
N ASP A 823 11.02 -4.71 42.49
CA ASP A 823 9.68 -4.08 42.62
C ASP A 823 9.45 -2.56 42.43
N GLU A 824 8.57 -2.21 41.48
CA GLU A 824 7.21 -1.69 41.78
C GLU A 824 6.39 -1.48 40.48
N LEU A 825 5.33 -2.28 40.33
CA LEU A 825 4.27 -2.12 39.31
C LEU A 825 3.09 -1.36 39.93
N ALA A 826 2.64 -0.28 39.29
CA ALA A 826 1.34 0.32 39.60
C ALA A 826 0.63 0.88 38.35
N GLY A 827 -0.37 0.11 37.90
CA GLY A 827 -1.69 0.54 37.44
C GLY A 827 -1.84 1.73 36.49
N ILE A 828 -1.97 1.45 35.19
CA ILE A 828 -2.68 2.34 34.26
C ILE A 828 -4.01 1.67 33.90
N ARG A 829 -5.11 2.29 34.34
CA ARG A 829 -6.47 1.94 33.91
C ARG A 829 -6.67 2.41 32.48
N ALA A 830 -7.07 1.51 31.59
CA ALA A 830 -7.50 1.82 30.24
C ALA A 830 -8.67 2.82 30.27
N GLY A 831 -8.40 4.07 29.90
CA GLY A 831 -9.43 5.02 29.52
C GLY A 831 -10.02 4.61 28.18
N LYS A 832 -11.34 4.77 28.01
CA LYS A 832 -11.98 4.51 26.71
C LYS A 832 -11.47 5.54 25.70
N PRO A 833 -10.99 5.12 24.52
CA PRO A 833 -10.66 6.06 23.44
C PRO A 833 -11.91 6.83 23.01
N LEU A 834 -11.71 8.09 22.63
CA LEU A 834 -12.78 8.95 22.13
C LEU A 834 -13.40 8.34 20.86
N PRO A 835 -14.73 8.27 20.74
CA PRO A 835 -15.37 7.80 19.51
C PRO A 835 -15.09 8.79 18.38
N TRP A 836 -14.39 8.32 17.35
CA TRP A 836 -14.07 9.14 16.18
C TRP A 836 -15.11 8.93 15.08
N PRO A 837 -15.55 9.99 14.37
CA PRO A 837 -16.31 9.82 13.13
C PRO A 837 -15.42 9.11 12.12
N VAL A 838 -15.65 7.83 11.91
CA VAL A 838 -15.08 7.09 10.77
C VAL A 838 -15.72 7.71 9.52
N GLY A 839 -15.06 8.75 9.00
CA GLY A 839 -15.46 9.48 7.78
C GLY A 839 -15.19 8.68 6.50
N SER A 840 -14.97 7.39 6.59
CA SER A 840 -14.93 6.46 5.47
C SER A 840 -15.72 5.23 5.85
N ARG A 841 -16.50 4.68 4.91
CA ARG A 841 -17.23 3.41 5.09
C ARG A 841 -16.31 2.17 5.17
N TRP A 842 -15.02 2.40 5.38
CA TRP A 842 -13.95 1.45 5.20
C TRP A 842 -13.23 1.14 6.50
N SER A 843 -13.40 -0.09 6.95
CA SER A 843 -12.23 -0.93 7.19
C SER A 843 -11.96 -1.61 5.84
N ALA A 844 -10.74 -1.53 5.30
CA ALA A 844 -10.17 -2.25 4.13
C ALA A 844 -10.65 -3.74 3.84
N PRO A 845 -10.30 -4.33 2.68
CA PRO A 845 -10.89 -5.57 2.13
C PRO A 845 -10.76 -6.86 2.93
#